data_AF-A0A7S1LDE8-F1
#
_entry.id   AF-A0A7S1LDE8-F1
#
_cell.length_a   1.000
_cell.length_b   1.000
_cell.length_c   1.000
_cell.angle_alpha   90.00
_cell.angle_beta   90.00
_cell.angle_gamma   90.00
#
_symmetry.space_group_name_H-M   'P 1'
#
loop_
_entity.id
_entity.type
_entity.pdbx_description
1 polymer ?
#
loop_
_entity_poly.entity_id
_entity_poly.type
_entity_poly.pdbx_seq_one_letter_code
_entity_poly.pdbx_strand_id
1 'polypeptide(L)'
;YRNPEMPSETLRKRHFPFCTICLILGAFVCHLCVLIGNLKTASAMQELGYSSKGWSRVGLGIAESLEKELDYKMHEVSMQLLNSLSHISIVQDAMELAISIIGNEADDAVSNATELLQRRDPEALALLQHGGDDPFRALVPVVSSAVHSVMGSLQDKVAHLLHELLELLKPALKQVAEWLNRFGDTIQTSVETFSVTLDRVQKIFDQLMQQLNGHGDNAELLLNETISLFNVDNTGDVGVEDLQTVADLYSITALKGEKAEELVKKYDTSGDMELQYEEMEELIIDDSVPDLMSVVLRTYARRMSEVAGTVKAARSRDEVTLAVSQYLGLVCAKNLTRASWVADAMGNGSLPIEFTTSLFAQMCLDNDDPNQLTSADIGKIMVQLLYELHPGHALQALDLMANTTFWVSEGFDAKEQPSCVRTFMEWIADAKMSTTPPPSSSHSLPKPGAGNKMYIEMLAAHGHTSNDKEALLAMPATAQRLAQEGVTLFLLEEQRTRRKERERLFSSHSSQLLLTHLLGGMAPGDAQKPSSTRKAVGAGQRAKPETLQFASWLAANASIRADDYQKECFDYSSQSSSSLDSFATQIKAMVSRVEGFLNVMMKYSTPAAIDRLEKQVEDFTEHAISDVLKVVEDRVMYQLNQSMPKVEGAVKHAAHEAGEKLGTMIGNALAAPMGKALQEPIEEVVVKLADDSP
;
A
#
# COMPACT_ATOMS: atom_id res chain seq x y z
N TYR A 1 44.82 -82.87 86.08
CA TYR A 1 45.13 -81.50 86.53
C TYR A 1 44.24 -80.54 85.74
N ARG A 2 43.34 -79.87 86.46
CA ARG A 2 42.47 -78.71 86.15
C ARG A 2 41.97 -78.47 84.71
N ASN A 3 40.66 -78.69 84.55
CA ASN A 3 39.77 -77.93 83.67
C ASN A 3 40.00 -76.42 83.83
N PRO A 4 40.16 -75.65 82.75
CA PRO A 4 39.79 -74.25 82.74
C PRO A 4 38.29 -74.16 82.46
N GLU A 5 37.60 -73.56 83.43
CA GLU A 5 36.19 -73.22 83.41
C GLU A 5 35.86 -72.42 82.15
N MET A 6 34.86 -72.87 81.38
CA MET A 6 34.20 -72.02 80.40
C MET A 6 33.54 -70.86 81.15
N PRO A 7 33.80 -69.60 80.79
CA PRO A 7 33.07 -68.48 81.35
C PRO A 7 31.60 -68.63 80.94
N SER A 8 30.75 -68.57 81.95
CA SER A 8 29.30 -68.58 81.85
C SER A 8 28.82 -67.64 80.75
N GLU A 9 27.79 -68.09 80.03
CA GLU A 9 26.93 -67.23 79.23
C GLU A 9 26.42 -66.09 80.13
N THR A 10 27.17 -64.99 80.17
CA THR A 10 26.61 -63.70 80.51
C THR A 10 25.61 -63.42 79.40
N LEU A 11 24.33 -63.69 79.69
CA LEU A 11 23.17 -63.19 78.98
C LEU A 11 23.45 -61.75 78.57
N ARG A 12 23.95 -61.60 77.34
CA ARG A 12 24.30 -60.32 76.74
C ARG A 12 22.96 -59.63 76.60
N LYS A 13 22.60 -58.83 77.61
CA LYS A 13 21.37 -58.04 77.61
C LYS A 13 21.35 -57.35 76.27
N ARG A 14 20.45 -57.78 75.38
CA ARG A 14 20.27 -57.19 74.07
C ARG A 14 19.85 -55.76 74.34
N HIS A 15 20.80 -54.83 74.30
CA HIS A 15 20.49 -53.42 74.40
C HIS A 15 19.70 -53.10 73.15
N PHE A 16 18.41 -52.83 73.32
CA PHE A 16 17.58 -52.31 72.25
C PHE A 16 18.26 -51.05 71.71
N PRO A 17 18.57 -50.99 70.40
CA PRO A 17 19.29 -49.87 69.81
C PRO A 17 18.31 -48.70 69.60
N PHE A 18 17.77 -48.16 70.70
CA PHE A 18 16.80 -47.06 70.68
C PHE A 18 17.31 -45.85 69.90
N CYS A 19 18.62 -45.58 69.96
CA CYS A 19 19.24 -44.49 69.20
C CYS A 19 19.14 -44.73 67.68
N THR A 20 19.44 -45.94 67.21
CA THR A 20 19.32 -46.31 65.79
C THR A 20 17.87 -46.27 65.32
N ILE A 21 16.93 -46.75 66.14
CA ILE A 21 15.49 -46.71 65.83
C ILE A 21 15.01 -45.25 65.71
N CYS A 22 15.41 -44.37 66.63
CA CYS A 22 15.08 -42.94 66.57
C CYS A 22 15.69 -42.26 65.33
N LEU A 23 16.93 -42.60 64.96
CA LEU A 23 17.57 -42.07 63.74
C LEU A 23 16.84 -42.52 62.47
N ILE A 24 16.45 -43.80 62.37
CA ILE A 24 15.70 -44.32 61.22
C ILE A 24 14.31 -43.67 61.14
N LEU A 25 13.61 -43.53 62.27
CA LEU A 25 12.31 -42.85 62.31
C LEU A 25 12.44 -41.36 61.95
N GLY A 26 13.47 -40.68 62.46
CA GLY A 26 13.76 -39.29 62.10
C GLY A 26 14.03 -39.14 60.60
N ALA A 27 14.87 -39.99 60.02
CA ALA A 27 15.15 -40.01 58.59
C ALA A 27 13.88 -40.26 57.76
N PHE A 28 13.03 -41.21 58.19
CA PHE A 28 11.77 -41.51 57.52
C PHE A 28 10.81 -40.31 57.55
N VAL A 29 10.70 -39.61 58.69
CA VAL A 29 9.89 -38.40 58.82
C VAL A 29 10.44 -37.28 57.93
N CYS A 30 11.76 -37.06 57.91
CA CYS A 30 12.38 -36.08 57.02
C CYS A 30 12.10 -36.39 55.53
N HIS A 31 12.29 -37.64 55.10
CA HIS A 31 11.97 -38.04 53.73
C HIS A 31 10.47 -37.91 53.40
N LEU A 32 9.58 -38.24 54.35
CA LEU A 32 8.14 -38.05 54.18
C LEU A 32 7.76 -36.57 54.06
N CYS A 33 8.38 -35.69 54.87
CA CYS A 33 8.21 -34.24 54.76
C CYS A 33 8.68 -33.70 53.40
N VAL A 34 9.85 -34.15 52.92
CA VAL A 34 10.36 -33.78 51.58
C VAL A 34 9.42 -34.28 50.49
N LEU A 35 8.95 -35.53 50.57
CA LEU A 35 8.00 -36.10 49.60
C LEU A 35 6.67 -35.34 49.58
N ILE A 36 6.10 -35.02 50.74
CA ILE A 36 4.87 -34.22 50.84
C ILE A 36 5.10 -32.81 50.27
N GLY A 37 6.25 -32.20 50.55
CA GLY A 37 6.67 -30.94 49.95
C GLY A 37 6.67 -31.02 48.43
N ASN A 38 7.36 -32.01 47.86
CA ASN A 38 7.44 -32.23 46.41
C ASN A 38 6.06 -32.48 45.78
N LEU A 39 5.20 -33.27 46.42
CA LEU A 39 3.84 -33.53 45.93
C LEU A 39 2.96 -32.27 45.95
N LYS A 40 3.07 -31.42 46.99
CA LYS A 40 2.37 -30.14 47.04
C LYS A 40 2.88 -29.17 45.98
N THR A 41 4.19 -29.09 45.78
CA THR A 41 4.80 -28.27 44.71
C THR A 41 4.34 -28.77 43.34
N ALA A 42 4.33 -30.08 43.10
CA ALA A 42 3.84 -30.67 41.85
C ALA A 42 2.35 -30.35 41.60
N SER A 43 1.51 -30.46 42.64
CA SER A 43 0.09 -30.09 42.54
C SER A 43 -0.11 -28.61 42.25
N ALA A 44 0.66 -27.73 42.91
CA ALA A 44 0.62 -26.29 42.66
C ALA A 44 1.09 -25.94 41.24
N MET A 45 2.11 -26.63 40.73
CA MET A 45 2.55 -26.50 39.32
C MET A 45 1.50 -26.96 38.34
N GLN A 46 0.79 -28.05 38.65
CA GLN A 46 -0.30 -28.53 37.82
C GLN A 46 -1.47 -27.52 37.79
N GLU A 47 -1.82 -26.93 38.93
CA GLU A 47 -2.82 -25.85 39.02
C GLU A 47 -2.40 -24.59 38.25
N LEU A 48 -1.13 -24.17 38.37
CA LEU A 48 -0.56 -23.08 37.58
C LEU A 48 -0.57 -23.39 36.08
N GLY A 49 -0.28 -24.63 35.70
CA GLY A 49 -0.36 -25.10 34.32
C GLY A 49 -1.79 -25.04 33.76
N TYR A 50 -2.80 -25.46 34.53
CA TYR A 50 -4.21 -25.31 34.13
C TYR A 50 -4.63 -23.84 34.02
N SER A 51 -4.20 -22.99 34.96
CA SER A 51 -4.46 -21.54 34.90
C SER A 51 -3.84 -20.92 33.65
N SER A 52 -2.56 -21.20 33.39
CA SER A 52 -1.82 -20.71 32.21
C SER A 52 -2.45 -21.18 30.90
N LYS A 53 -2.91 -22.44 30.84
CA LYS A 53 -3.69 -22.95 29.69
C LYS A 53 -5.02 -22.22 29.52
N GLY A 54 -5.68 -21.86 30.62
CA GLY A 54 -6.88 -21.02 30.60
C GLY A 54 -6.61 -19.63 30.02
N TRP A 55 -5.54 -18.97 30.48
CA TRP A 55 -5.11 -17.66 29.97
C TRP A 55 -4.65 -17.70 28.52
N SER A 56 -3.91 -18.72 28.10
CA SER A 56 -3.55 -18.95 26.70
C SER A 56 -4.81 -19.11 25.83
N ARG A 57 -5.84 -19.81 26.31
CA ARG A 57 -7.11 -19.94 25.59
C ARG A 57 -7.89 -18.63 25.51
N VAL A 58 -7.84 -17.79 26.55
CA VAL A 58 -8.38 -16.42 26.50
C VAL A 58 -7.59 -15.57 25.50
N GLY A 59 -6.27 -15.62 25.53
CA GLY A 59 -5.40 -14.92 24.57
C GLY A 59 -5.66 -15.36 23.13
N LEU A 60 -5.73 -16.66 22.87
CA LEU A 60 -6.10 -17.23 21.56
C LEU A 60 -7.53 -16.84 21.17
N GLY A 61 -8.47 -16.80 22.10
CA GLY A 61 -9.84 -16.37 21.83
C GLY A 61 -9.93 -14.88 21.48
N ILE A 62 -9.15 -14.03 22.16
CA ILE A 62 -9.01 -12.61 21.83
C ILE A 62 -8.33 -12.46 20.47
N ALA A 63 -7.23 -13.17 20.22
CA ALA A 63 -6.53 -13.15 18.95
C ALA A 63 -7.42 -13.62 17.80
N GLU A 64 -8.18 -14.71 17.98
CA GLU A 64 -9.12 -15.23 17.00
C GLU A 64 -10.31 -14.29 16.78
N SER A 65 -10.82 -13.63 17.83
CA SER A 65 -11.87 -12.61 17.71
C SER A 65 -11.35 -11.37 16.98
N LEU A 66 -10.14 -10.90 17.27
CA LEU A 66 -9.51 -9.81 16.54
C LEU A 66 -9.21 -10.20 15.09
N GLU A 67 -8.68 -11.41 14.86
CA GLU A 67 -8.40 -11.92 13.51
C GLU A 67 -9.68 -12.14 12.69
N LYS A 68 -10.79 -12.60 13.29
CA LYS A 68 -12.00 -12.88 12.51
C LYS A 68 -12.95 -11.69 12.42
N GLU A 69 -13.12 -10.95 13.50
CA GLU A 69 -14.10 -9.87 13.56
C GLU A 69 -13.47 -8.53 13.18
N LEU A 70 -12.32 -8.18 13.76
CA LEU A 70 -11.68 -6.89 13.49
C LEU A 70 -11.03 -6.89 12.10
N ASP A 71 -10.30 -7.93 11.69
CA ASP A 71 -9.70 -8.02 10.34
C ASP A 71 -10.76 -7.91 9.24
N TYR A 72 -11.84 -8.70 9.36
CA TYR A 72 -12.94 -8.66 8.40
C TYR A 72 -13.57 -7.26 8.30
N LYS A 73 -13.74 -6.59 9.45
CA LYS A 73 -14.31 -5.25 9.54
C LYS A 73 -13.36 -4.17 9.01
N MET A 74 -12.07 -4.27 9.30
CA MET A 74 -11.02 -3.41 8.73
C MET A 74 -10.90 -3.57 7.23
N HIS A 75 -10.98 -4.80 6.73
CA HIS A 75 -11.01 -5.09 5.31
C HIS A 75 -12.26 -4.49 4.63
N GLU A 76 -13.44 -4.64 5.24
CA GLU A 76 -14.68 -4.06 4.74
C GLU A 76 -14.59 -2.53 4.63
N VAL A 77 -14.08 -1.85 5.67
CA VAL A 77 -13.86 -0.39 5.65
C VAL A 77 -12.82 0.00 4.59
N SER A 78 -11.72 -0.74 4.49
CA SER A 78 -10.67 -0.47 3.49
C SER A 78 -11.22 -0.59 2.07
N MET A 79 -12.02 -1.61 1.79
CA MET A 79 -12.70 -1.77 0.51
C MET A 79 -13.72 -0.64 0.25
N GLN A 80 -14.46 -0.20 1.25
CA GLN A 80 -15.38 0.94 1.12
C GLN A 80 -14.62 2.24 0.81
N LEU A 81 -13.48 2.48 1.46
CA LEU A 81 -12.62 3.64 1.20
C LEU A 81 -11.98 3.57 -0.19
N LEU A 82 -11.48 2.41 -0.62
CA LEU A 82 -10.95 2.20 -1.97
C LEU A 82 -12.03 2.40 -3.05
N ASN A 83 -13.23 1.90 -2.82
CA ASN A 83 -14.37 2.15 -3.71
C ASN A 83 -14.71 3.64 -3.76
N SER A 84 -14.68 4.33 -2.61
CA SER A 84 -14.92 5.77 -2.55
C SER A 84 -13.85 6.57 -3.29
N LEU A 85 -12.58 6.15 -3.22
CA LEU A 85 -11.47 6.71 -4.00
C LEU A 85 -11.69 6.54 -5.51
N SER A 86 -12.20 5.39 -5.94
CA SER A 86 -12.59 5.16 -7.33
C SER A 86 -13.73 6.10 -7.75
N HIS A 87 -14.75 6.27 -6.90
CA HIS A 87 -15.85 7.21 -7.14
C HIS A 87 -15.39 8.67 -7.20
N ILE A 88 -14.39 9.08 -6.41
CA ILE A 88 -13.80 10.42 -6.52
C ILE A 88 -13.27 10.67 -7.94
N SER A 89 -12.63 9.67 -8.56
CA SER A 89 -12.19 9.78 -9.95
C SER A 89 -13.38 10.00 -10.91
N ILE A 90 -14.48 9.26 -10.70
CA ILE A 90 -15.71 9.41 -11.51
C ILE A 90 -16.31 10.82 -11.34
N VAL A 91 -16.34 11.33 -10.10
CA VAL A 91 -16.83 12.70 -9.81
C VAL A 91 -15.94 13.73 -10.50
N GLN A 92 -14.62 13.57 -10.46
CA GLN A 92 -13.68 14.44 -11.16
C GLN A 92 -13.93 14.45 -12.67
N ASP A 93 -14.06 13.27 -13.29
CA ASP A 93 -14.34 13.14 -14.72
C ASP A 93 -15.71 13.77 -15.09
N ALA A 94 -16.72 13.59 -14.24
CA ALA A 94 -18.03 14.19 -14.42
C ALA A 94 -18.00 15.71 -14.30
N MET A 95 -17.22 16.26 -13.37
CA MET A 95 -17.02 17.71 -13.23
C MET A 95 -16.28 18.31 -14.42
N GLU A 96 -15.30 17.61 -15.00
CA GLU A 96 -14.64 18.06 -16.23
C GLU A 96 -15.60 18.08 -17.41
N LEU A 97 -16.36 17.00 -17.59
CA LEU A 97 -17.39 16.90 -18.63
C LEU A 97 -18.45 17.99 -18.47
N ALA A 98 -18.84 18.27 -17.24
CA ALA A 98 -19.78 19.31 -16.88
C ALA A 98 -19.31 20.71 -17.33
N ILE A 99 -18.09 21.09 -16.94
CA ILE A 99 -17.50 22.39 -17.31
C ILE A 99 -17.34 22.49 -18.83
N SER A 100 -16.96 21.39 -19.48
CA SER A 100 -16.91 21.27 -20.93
C SER A 100 -18.26 21.57 -21.58
N ILE A 101 -19.33 20.88 -21.16
CA ILE A 101 -20.68 21.05 -21.73
C ILE A 101 -21.17 22.48 -21.52
N ILE A 102 -21.02 23.05 -20.32
CA ILE A 102 -21.41 24.44 -20.05
C ILE A 102 -20.71 25.38 -21.02
N GLY A 103 -19.39 25.26 -21.15
CA GLY A 103 -18.63 26.16 -21.98
C GLY A 103 -19.03 26.07 -23.45
N ASN A 104 -19.33 24.86 -23.93
CA ASN A 104 -19.81 24.65 -25.31
C ASN A 104 -21.21 25.24 -25.51
N GLU A 105 -22.16 24.97 -24.62
CA GLU A 105 -23.52 25.51 -24.70
C GLU A 105 -23.55 27.04 -24.56
N ALA A 106 -22.68 27.62 -23.72
CA ALA A 106 -22.55 29.06 -23.60
C ALA A 106 -22.03 29.69 -24.89
N ASP A 107 -21.01 29.09 -25.53
CA ASP A 107 -20.50 29.55 -26.82
C ASP A 107 -21.54 29.37 -27.95
N ASP A 108 -22.28 28.26 -27.96
CA ASP A 108 -23.37 27.99 -28.93
C ASP A 108 -24.53 28.97 -28.76
N ALA A 109 -24.95 29.27 -27.52
CA ALA A 109 -25.99 30.25 -27.25
C ALA A 109 -25.58 31.65 -27.72
N VAL A 110 -24.33 32.05 -27.50
CA VAL A 110 -23.78 33.32 -28.01
C VAL A 110 -23.72 33.32 -29.54
N SER A 111 -23.27 32.22 -30.16
CA SER A 111 -23.19 32.09 -31.60
C SER A 111 -24.59 32.17 -32.24
N ASN A 112 -25.57 31.45 -31.71
CA ASN A 112 -26.96 31.46 -32.17
C ASN A 112 -27.61 32.84 -32.01
N ALA A 113 -27.39 33.51 -30.87
CA ALA A 113 -27.84 34.88 -30.67
C ALA A 113 -27.22 35.83 -31.71
N THR A 114 -25.95 35.65 -32.02
CA THR A 114 -25.24 36.43 -33.05
C THR A 114 -25.77 36.12 -34.46
N GLU A 115 -26.06 34.85 -34.77
CA GLU A 115 -26.62 34.44 -36.06
C GLU A 115 -28.06 34.94 -36.23
N LEU A 116 -28.91 34.89 -35.21
CA LEU A 116 -30.27 35.45 -35.24
C LEU A 116 -30.27 36.97 -35.45
N LEU A 117 -29.24 37.67 -34.97
CA LEU A 117 -29.05 39.09 -35.25
C LEU A 117 -28.54 39.35 -36.68
N GLN A 118 -27.85 38.38 -37.31
CA GLN A 118 -27.31 38.50 -38.66
C GLN A 118 -28.29 38.03 -39.75
N ARG A 119 -29.03 36.94 -39.50
CA ARG A 119 -30.17 36.53 -40.31
C ARG A 119 -31.24 37.60 -40.10
N ARG A 120 -31.47 38.43 -41.11
CA ARG A 120 -32.58 39.41 -41.19
C ARG A 120 -33.94 38.70 -41.19
N ASP A 121 -34.24 37.93 -40.14
CA ASP A 121 -35.51 37.25 -40.00
C ASP A 121 -36.57 38.28 -39.58
N PRO A 122 -37.61 38.52 -40.40
CA PRO A 122 -38.63 39.52 -40.10
C PRO A 122 -39.34 39.28 -38.76
N GLU A 123 -39.38 38.04 -38.26
CA GLU A 123 -39.98 37.71 -36.97
C GLU A 123 -39.09 38.11 -35.78
N ALA A 124 -37.76 37.95 -35.93
CA ALA A 124 -36.78 38.47 -34.98
C ALA A 124 -36.80 40.01 -34.98
N LEU A 125 -36.89 40.64 -36.16
CA LEU A 125 -37.07 42.09 -36.32
C LEU A 125 -38.37 42.60 -35.67
N ALA A 126 -39.46 41.83 -35.69
CA ALA A 126 -40.71 42.18 -35.03
C ALA A 126 -40.59 42.16 -33.49
N LEU A 127 -39.85 41.20 -32.93
CA LEU A 127 -39.50 41.18 -31.50
C LEU A 127 -38.62 42.38 -31.11
N LEU A 128 -37.70 42.80 -32.00
CA LEU A 128 -36.87 44.00 -31.82
C LEU A 128 -37.66 45.31 -31.95
N GLN A 129 -38.78 45.33 -32.67
CA GLN A 129 -39.63 46.52 -32.83
C GLN A 129 -40.60 46.77 -31.66
N HIS A 130 -40.93 45.74 -30.87
CA HIS A 130 -41.84 45.88 -29.73
C HIS A 130 -41.14 46.17 -28.38
N GLY A 131 -39.81 46.03 -28.30
CA GLY A 131 -39.01 46.52 -27.17
C GLY A 131 -38.44 47.90 -27.47
N GLY A 132 -38.90 48.96 -26.80
CA GLY A 132 -38.40 50.33 -27.03
C GLY A 132 -36.88 50.48 -26.85
N ASP A 133 -36.29 51.48 -27.51
CA ASP A 133 -34.90 52.00 -27.59
C ASP A 133 -33.68 51.04 -27.53
N ASP A 134 -33.78 49.81 -27.03
CA ASP A 134 -32.66 48.88 -26.93
C ASP A 134 -33.10 47.42 -27.21
N PRO A 135 -33.12 47.01 -28.50
CA PRO A 135 -33.50 45.68 -28.94
C PRO A 135 -32.66 44.56 -28.30
N PHE A 136 -31.46 44.87 -27.80
CA PHE A 136 -30.58 43.92 -27.13
C PHE A 136 -31.02 43.55 -25.72
N ARG A 137 -31.73 44.43 -25.02
CA ARG A 137 -32.31 44.10 -23.71
C ARG A 137 -33.31 42.95 -23.76
N ALA A 138 -33.88 42.66 -24.93
CA ALA A 138 -34.79 41.52 -25.13
C ALA A 138 -34.05 40.18 -25.32
N LEU A 139 -32.79 40.19 -25.76
CA LEU A 139 -31.97 38.99 -26.00
C LEU A 139 -31.30 38.46 -24.73
N VAL A 140 -30.89 39.36 -23.84
CA VAL A 140 -30.24 39.02 -22.55
C VAL A 140 -31.07 38.03 -21.72
N PRO A 141 -32.40 38.21 -21.54
CA PRO A 141 -33.23 37.26 -20.79
C PRO A 141 -33.31 35.87 -21.44
N VAL A 142 -33.27 35.77 -22.76
CA VAL A 142 -33.37 34.49 -23.49
C VAL A 142 -32.08 33.68 -23.33
N VAL A 143 -30.92 34.32 -23.53
CA VAL A 143 -29.61 33.70 -23.32
C VAL A 143 -29.41 33.35 -21.84
N SER A 144 -29.74 34.28 -20.94
CA SER A 144 -29.67 34.04 -19.50
C SER A 144 -30.58 32.88 -19.09
N SER A 145 -31.81 32.79 -19.60
CA SER A 145 -32.72 31.68 -19.29
C SER A 145 -32.22 30.32 -19.79
N ALA A 146 -31.62 30.26 -20.98
CA ALA A 146 -31.02 29.03 -21.51
C ALA A 146 -29.81 28.59 -20.67
N VAL A 147 -28.92 29.52 -20.32
CA VAL A 147 -27.78 29.27 -19.43
C VAL A 147 -28.25 28.79 -18.06
N HIS A 148 -29.23 29.46 -17.46
CA HIS A 148 -29.80 29.04 -16.17
C HIS A 148 -30.40 27.63 -16.23
N SER A 149 -31.05 27.26 -17.34
CA SER A 149 -31.62 25.92 -17.51
C SER A 149 -30.54 24.83 -17.59
N VAL A 150 -29.45 25.07 -18.33
CA VAL A 150 -28.32 24.12 -18.44
C VAL A 150 -27.60 24.01 -17.10
N MET A 151 -27.38 25.15 -16.43
CA MET A 151 -26.72 25.21 -15.13
C MET A 151 -27.54 24.52 -14.04
N GLY A 152 -28.86 24.71 -14.01
CA GLY A 152 -29.74 24.00 -13.08
C GLY A 152 -29.68 22.49 -13.27
N SER A 153 -29.75 22.01 -14.51
CA SER A 153 -29.63 20.56 -14.78
C SER A 153 -28.27 19.99 -14.38
N LEU A 154 -27.20 20.78 -14.54
CA LEU A 154 -25.88 20.36 -14.13
C LEU A 154 -25.70 20.39 -12.62
N GLN A 155 -26.21 21.43 -11.96
CA GLN A 155 -26.26 21.52 -10.51
C GLN A 155 -26.86 20.27 -9.91
N ASP A 156 -28.00 19.85 -10.43
CA ASP A 156 -28.69 18.66 -9.97
C ASP A 156 -27.80 17.41 -10.14
N LYS A 157 -27.06 17.29 -11.24
CA LYS A 157 -26.16 16.15 -11.49
C LYS A 157 -24.91 16.15 -10.60
N VAL A 158 -24.24 17.29 -10.45
CA VAL A 158 -23.04 17.40 -9.60
C VAL A 158 -23.42 17.21 -8.14
N ALA A 159 -24.53 17.82 -7.70
CA ALA A 159 -25.07 17.62 -6.36
C ALA A 159 -25.44 16.15 -6.14
N HIS A 160 -26.06 15.49 -7.13
CA HIS A 160 -26.38 14.08 -7.05
C HIS A 160 -25.13 13.20 -6.90
N LEU A 161 -24.08 13.43 -7.70
CA LEU A 161 -22.83 12.66 -7.64
C LEU A 161 -22.03 12.89 -6.34
N LEU A 162 -21.97 14.13 -5.85
CA LEU A 162 -21.33 14.44 -4.57
C LEU A 162 -22.11 13.85 -3.40
N HIS A 163 -23.44 13.86 -3.47
CA HIS A 163 -24.30 13.19 -2.50
C HIS A 163 -24.12 11.67 -2.55
N GLU A 164 -24.05 11.07 -3.74
CA GLU A 164 -23.76 9.63 -3.91
C GLU A 164 -22.40 9.27 -3.32
N LEU A 165 -21.36 10.08 -3.56
CA LEU A 165 -20.04 9.89 -2.96
C LEU A 165 -20.10 9.96 -1.43
N LEU A 166 -20.82 10.92 -0.86
CA LEU A 166 -20.99 11.01 0.59
C LEU A 166 -21.76 9.81 1.14
N GLU A 167 -22.81 9.37 0.48
CA GLU A 167 -23.58 8.18 0.89
C GLU A 167 -22.74 6.89 0.77
N LEU A 168 -21.73 6.83 -0.12
CA LEU A 168 -20.75 5.74 -0.17
C LEU A 168 -19.70 5.81 0.95
N LEU A 169 -19.26 7.02 1.32
CA LEU A 169 -18.27 7.23 2.39
C LEU A 169 -18.87 7.07 3.80
N LYS A 170 -20.14 7.46 3.97
CA LYS A 170 -20.83 7.55 5.26
C LYS A 170 -20.88 6.22 6.03
N PRO A 171 -21.13 5.06 5.41
CA PRO A 171 -21.03 3.76 6.09
C PRO A 171 -19.63 3.52 6.68
N ALA A 172 -18.57 3.78 5.91
CA ALA A 172 -17.19 3.59 6.36
C ALA A 172 -16.85 4.54 7.51
N LEU A 173 -17.21 5.82 7.39
CA LEU A 173 -16.98 6.83 8.42
C LEU A 173 -17.75 6.51 9.71
N LYS A 174 -19.02 6.11 9.62
CA LYS A 174 -19.82 5.66 10.78
C LYS A 174 -19.24 4.43 11.43
N GLN A 175 -18.79 3.45 10.64
CA GLN A 175 -18.16 2.24 11.17
C GLN A 175 -16.88 2.56 11.95
N VAL A 176 -16.06 3.48 11.44
CA VAL A 176 -14.88 3.99 12.15
C VAL A 176 -15.26 4.77 13.41
N ALA A 177 -16.34 5.55 13.38
CA ALA A 177 -16.86 6.24 14.56
C ALA A 177 -17.31 5.26 15.66
N GLU A 178 -17.99 4.18 15.27
CA GLU A 178 -18.37 3.10 16.18
C GLU A 178 -17.14 2.41 16.78
N TRP A 179 -16.10 2.18 15.98
CA TRP A 179 -14.83 1.65 16.47
C TRP A 179 -14.17 2.59 17.45
N LEU A 180 -14.12 3.88 17.16
CA LEU A 180 -13.59 4.90 18.08
C LEU A 180 -14.30 4.82 19.45
N ASN A 181 -15.64 4.75 19.43
CA ASN A 181 -16.46 4.69 20.64
C ASN A 181 -16.34 3.36 21.40
N ARG A 182 -16.19 2.23 20.68
CA ARG A 182 -16.10 0.89 21.29
C ARG A 182 -14.70 0.54 21.75
N PHE A 183 -13.68 1.00 21.02
CA PHE A 183 -12.31 0.53 21.17
C PHE A 183 -11.37 1.57 21.79
N GLY A 184 -11.63 2.88 21.66
CA GLY A 184 -10.70 3.96 22.06
C GLY A 184 -10.07 3.75 23.44
N ASP A 185 -10.84 3.95 24.51
CA ASP A 185 -10.27 3.88 25.86
C ASP A 185 -10.29 2.46 26.45
N THR A 186 -11.27 1.64 26.05
CA THR A 186 -11.52 0.34 26.68
C THR A 186 -10.53 -0.73 26.22
N ILE A 187 -10.19 -0.78 24.92
CA ILE A 187 -9.18 -1.74 24.44
C ILE A 187 -7.81 -1.36 24.95
N GLN A 188 -7.44 -0.07 24.89
CA GLN A 188 -6.15 0.37 25.40
C GLN A 188 -5.97 -0.01 26.87
N THR A 189 -6.94 0.36 27.72
CA THR A 189 -6.88 0.05 29.15
C THR A 189 -6.87 -1.46 29.41
N SER A 190 -7.66 -2.24 28.66
CA SER A 190 -7.73 -3.69 28.81
C SER A 190 -6.44 -4.38 28.36
N VAL A 191 -5.84 -3.93 27.26
CA VAL A 191 -4.58 -4.45 26.72
C VAL A 191 -3.40 -4.08 27.61
N GLU A 192 -3.34 -2.84 28.11
CA GLU A 192 -2.30 -2.43 29.05
C GLU A 192 -2.39 -3.22 30.36
N THR A 193 -3.60 -3.35 30.92
CA THR A 193 -3.85 -4.13 32.15
C THR A 193 -3.52 -5.60 31.95
N PHE A 194 -3.92 -6.16 30.80
CA PHE A 194 -3.61 -7.54 30.43
C PHE A 194 -2.11 -7.74 30.27
N SER A 195 -1.40 -6.84 29.58
CA SER A 195 0.05 -6.91 29.36
C SER A 195 0.82 -6.83 30.68
N VAL A 196 0.44 -5.94 31.60
CA VAL A 196 1.08 -5.84 32.93
C VAL A 196 0.83 -7.10 33.76
N THR A 197 -0.38 -7.67 33.68
CA THR A 197 -0.72 -8.90 34.41
C THR A 197 0.08 -10.08 33.86
N LEU A 198 0.21 -10.16 32.54
CA LEU A 198 0.91 -11.21 31.82
C LEU A 198 2.43 -11.13 32.07
N ASP A 199 3.04 -9.93 32.06
CA ASP A 199 4.44 -9.67 32.47
C ASP A 199 4.73 -10.18 33.89
N ARG A 200 3.81 -9.94 34.82
CA ARG A 200 3.96 -10.43 36.20
C ARG A 200 3.90 -11.95 36.29
N VAL A 201 3.02 -12.59 35.53
CA VAL A 201 2.91 -14.07 35.49
C VAL A 201 4.16 -14.69 34.86
N GLN A 202 4.68 -14.11 33.77
CA GLN A 202 5.94 -14.55 33.15
C GLN A 202 7.10 -14.49 34.13
N LYS A 203 7.33 -13.34 34.79
CA LYS A 203 8.45 -13.17 35.75
C LYS A 203 8.41 -14.19 36.89
N ILE A 204 7.22 -14.51 37.40
CA ILE A 204 7.04 -15.53 38.45
C ILE A 204 7.37 -16.91 37.90
N PHE A 205 6.91 -17.22 36.69
CA PHE A 205 7.18 -18.50 36.05
C PHE A 205 8.66 -18.69 35.74
N ASP A 206 9.33 -17.68 35.20
CA ASP A 206 10.78 -17.71 34.91
C ASP A 206 11.61 -17.90 36.17
N GLN A 207 11.29 -17.18 37.25
CA GLN A 207 11.97 -17.35 38.53
C GLN A 207 11.82 -18.75 39.10
N LEU A 208 10.64 -19.36 38.96
CA LEU A 208 10.39 -20.74 39.39
C LEU A 208 11.17 -21.72 38.52
N MET A 209 11.13 -21.57 37.21
CA MET A 209 11.78 -22.48 36.28
C MET A 209 13.32 -22.40 36.36
N GLN A 210 13.89 -21.20 36.51
CA GLN A 210 15.32 -20.99 36.71
C GLN A 210 15.84 -21.64 38.01
N GLN A 211 14.98 -21.81 39.03
CA GLN A 211 15.33 -22.52 40.26
C GLN A 211 15.26 -24.05 40.13
N LEU A 212 14.52 -24.55 39.14
CA LEU A 212 14.21 -25.99 39.01
C LEU A 212 15.10 -26.69 37.99
N ASN A 213 15.54 -25.98 36.96
CA ASN A 213 16.32 -26.55 35.87
C ASN A 213 17.72 -25.93 35.82
N GLY A 214 18.74 -26.79 35.86
CA GLY A 214 20.01 -26.47 35.23
C GLY A 214 19.84 -26.51 33.70
N HIS A 215 20.83 -26.01 32.96
CA HIS A 215 20.84 -26.02 31.48
C HIS A 215 20.32 -27.35 30.92
N GLY A 216 19.36 -27.29 30.01
CA GLY A 216 18.70 -28.47 29.43
C GLY A 216 19.63 -29.31 28.56
N ASP A 217 19.32 -30.60 28.42
CA ASP A 217 20.10 -31.58 27.66
C ASP A 217 20.12 -31.32 26.12
N ASN A 218 19.38 -30.32 25.62
CA ASN A 218 19.26 -30.00 24.20
C ASN A 218 20.21 -28.91 23.70
N ALA A 219 21.30 -28.63 24.43
CA ALA A 219 22.28 -27.59 24.09
C ALA A 219 22.85 -27.74 22.65
N GLU A 220 23.22 -28.96 22.24
CA GLU A 220 23.78 -29.24 20.91
C GLU A 220 22.77 -28.96 19.78
N LEU A 221 21.49 -29.27 19.99
CA LEU A 221 20.44 -28.96 19.02
C LEU A 221 20.28 -27.43 18.88
N LEU A 222 20.24 -26.72 20.00
CA LEU A 222 20.09 -25.27 20.02
C LEU A 222 21.29 -24.58 19.36
N LEU A 223 22.50 -25.11 19.58
CA LEU A 223 23.74 -24.65 18.95
C LEU A 223 23.65 -24.77 17.42
N ASN A 224 23.22 -25.94 16.92
CA ASN A 224 23.06 -26.18 15.49
C ASN A 224 22.05 -25.23 14.82
N GLU A 225 20.91 -24.96 15.48
CA GLU A 225 19.93 -24.02 14.94
C GLU A 225 20.44 -22.57 15.02
N THR A 226 21.16 -22.21 16.09
CA THR A 226 21.59 -20.82 16.32
C THR A 226 22.83 -20.43 15.54
N ILE A 227 23.79 -21.34 15.31
CA ILE A 227 25.01 -21.01 14.56
C ILE A 227 24.67 -20.54 13.13
N SER A 228 23.64 -21.13 12.53
CA SER A 228 23.12 -20.67 11.24
C SER A 228 22.63 -19.23 11.29
N LEU A 229 22.11 -18.75 12.42
CA LEU A 229 21.68 -17.37 12.59
C LEU A 229 22.85 -16.39 12.68
N PHE A 230 23.94 -16.83 13.32
CA PHE A 230 25.19 -16.07 13.42
C PHE A 230 25.94 -15.96 12.10
N ASN A 231 26.00 -17.02 11.31
CA ASN A 231 26.65 -16.98 10.00
C ASN A 231 25.77 -16.23 8.98
N VAL A 232 25.94 -14.90 8.86
CA VAL A 232 25.08 -14.05 8.01
C VAL A 232 25.50 -14.13 6.54
N ASP A 233 26.78 -14.26 6.27
CA ASP A 233 27.35 -14.33 4.93
C ASP A 233 27.37 -15.74 4.30
N ASN A 234 27.01 -16.77 5.07
CA ASN A 234 27.02 -18.19 4.68
C ASN A 234 28.42 -18.73 4.31
N THR A 235 29.50 -18.18 4.87
CA THR A 235 30.87 -18.69 4.67
C THR A 235 31.10 -20.04 5.35
N GLY A 236 30.50 -20.22 6.52
CA GLY A 236 30.65 -21.41 7.36
C GLY A 236 31.15 -21.07 8.76
N ASP A 237 31.82 -19.93 8.87
CA ASP A 237 32.42 -19.41 10.08
C ASP A 237 31.66 -18.14 10.54
N VAL A 238 31.96 -17.62 11.74
CA VAL A 238 31.28 -16.44 12.29
C VAL A 238 32.30 -15.35 12.62
N GLY A 239 32.33 -14.28 11.82
CA GLY A 239 33.24 -13.15 12.03
C GLY A 239 32.73 -12.11 13.02
N VAL A 240 33.55 -11.08 13.25
CA VAL A 240 33.15 -9.90 14.06
C VAL A 240 31.96 -9.17 13.44
N GLU A 241 31.94 -9.02 12.12
CA GLU A 241 30.88 -8.33 11.37
C GLU A 241 29.55 -9.09 11.46
N ASP A 242 29.59 -10.42 11.43
CA ASP A 242 28.43 -11.28 11.64
C ASP A 242 27.82 -11.07 13.03
N LEU A 243 28.64 -11.13 14.09
CA LEU A 243 28.17 -10.90 15.46
C LEU A 243 27.56 -9.50 15.62
N GLN A 244 28.18 -8.47 15.05
CA GLN A 244 27.64 -7.10 15.07
C GLN A 244 26.32 -7.00 14.29
N THR A 245 26.24 -7.63 13.13
CA THR A 245 25.03 -7.66 12.31
C THR A 245 23.90 -8.38 13.04
N VAL A 246 24.16 -9.52 13.67
CA VAL A 246 23.17 -10.23 14.51
C VAL A 246 22.79 -9.41 15.74
N ALA A 247 23.75 -8.69 16.35
CA ALA A 247 23.48 -7.81 17.48
C ALA A 247 22.53 -6.66 17.11
N ASP A 248 22.70 -6.05 15.94
CA ASP A 248 21.82 -5.00 15.47
C ASP A 248 20.51 -5.56 14.95
N LEU A 249 20.58 -6.61 14.14
CA LEU A 249 19.42 -7.27 13.57
C LEU A 249 18.48 -7.71 14.68
N TYR A 250 18.93 -8.46 15.69
CA TYR A 250 18.08 -8.94 16.78
C TYR A 250 18.09 -8.06 18.03
N SER A 251 18.72 -6.88 17.96
CA SER A 251 18.79 -5.91 19.07
C SER A 251 19.38 -6.49 20.37
N ILE A 252 20.46 -7.28 20.25
CA ILE A 252 21.16 -7.91 21.37
C ILE A 252 22.19 -6.92 21.92
N THR A 253 21.78 -6.10 22.89
CA THR A 253 22.62 -5.05 23.49
C THR A 253 23.96 -5.57 24.00
N ALA A 254 24.01 -6.83 24.46
CA ALA A 254 25.21 -7.43 25.01
C ALA A 254 26.31 -7.71 23.97
N LEU A 255 25.98 -7.72 22.67
CA LEU A 255 26.94 -7.89 21.57
C LEU A 255 27.26 -6.57 20.86
N LYS A 256 26.64 -5.45 21.24
CA LYS A 256 26.87 -4.15 20.58
C LYS A 256 28.21 -3.52 20.97
N GLY A 257 28.77 -2.72 20.07
CA GLY A 257 30.03 -2.00 20.28
C GLY A 257 31.26 -2.90 20.16
N GLU A 258 32.27 -2.66 21.00
CA GLU A 258 33.55 -3.40 20.98
C GLU A 258 33.42 -4.83 21.50
N LYS A 259 32.29 -5.19 22.12
CA LYS A 259 32.09 -6.47 22.80
C LYS A 259 32.13 -7.67 21.85
N ALA A 260 31.60 -7.53 20.64
CA ALA A 260 31.68 -8.58 19.60
C ALA A 260 33.14 -8.89 19.25
N GLU A 261 33.97 -7.85 19.06
CA GLU A 261 35.39 -7.99 18.73
C GLU A 261 36.18 -8.58 19.90
N GLU A 262 35.87 -8.20 21.14
CA GLU A 262 36.47 -8.80 22.34
C GLU A 262 36.17 -10.30 22.45
N LEU A 263 34.93 -10.72 22.16
CA LEU A 263 34.54 -12.12 22.24
C LEU A 263 35.19 -12.95 21.14
N VAL A 264 35.21 -12.46 19.89
CA VAL A 264 35.92 -13.16 18.79
C VAL A 264 37.39 -13.33 19.13
N LYS A 265 38.09 -12.25 19.54
CA LYS A 265 39.52 -12.33 19.93
C LYS A 265 39.79 -13.27 21.11
N LYS A 266 38.79 -13.48 21.97
CA LYS A 266 38.93 -14.35 23.14
C LYS A 266 38.87 -15.83 22.76
N TYR A 267 38.01 -16.18 21.81
CA TYR A 267 37.70 -17.57 21.45
C TYR A 267 38.29 -18.03 20.12
N ASP A 268 38.72 -17.11 19.25
CA ASP A 268 39.47 -17.40 18.04
C ASP A 268 40.87 -17.94 18.40
N THR A 269 40.99 -19.27 18.40
CA THR A 269 42.23 -19.99 18.63
C THR A 269 43.13 -20.03 17.39
N SER A 270 42.54 -19.82 16.21
CA SER A 270 43.22 -19.90 14.92
C SER A 270 43.96 -18.59 14.56
N GLY A 271 43.46 -17.46 15.06
CA GLY A 271 43.96 -16.11 14.83
C GLY A 271 43.50 -15.48 13.50
N ASP A 272 42.45 -16.02 12.86
CA ASP A 272 41.89 -15.50 11.60
C ASP A 272 40.76 -14.48 11.79
N MET A 273 40.37 -14.19 13.04
CA MET A 273 39.26 -13.32 13.43
C MET A 273 37.87 -13.86 13.02
N GLU A 274 37.77 -15.16 12.81
CA GLU A 274 36.53 -15.89 12.55
C GLU A 274 36.38 -16.98 13.62
N LEU A 275 35.13 -17.34 13.95
CA LEU A 275 34.85 -18.40 14.93
C LEU A 275 34.34 -19.63 14.20
N GLN A 276 35.08 -20.72 14.32
CA GLN A 276 34.68 -22.04 13.87
C GLN A 276 33.62 -22.63 14.81
N TYR A 277 32.99 -23.74 14.39
CA TYR A 277 31.92 -24.39 15.16
C TYR A 277 32.32 -24.67 16.61
N GLU A 278 33.52 -25.21 16.83
CA GLU A 278 34.03 -25.54 18.17
C GLU A 278 34.32 -24.29 19.02
N GLU A 279 34.82 -23.21 18.42
CA GLU A 279 35.11 -21.94 19.10
C GLU A 279 33.82 -21.21 19.45
N MET A 280 32.81 -21.35 18.60
CA MET A 280 31.46 -20.83 18.81
C MET A 280 30.78 -21.52 19.99
N GLU A 281 31.03 -22.83 20.20
CA GLU A 281 30.58 -23.56 21.38
C GLU A 281 31.13 -22.91 22.66
N GLU A 282 32.42 -22.54 22.70
CA GLU A 282 33.02 -21.86 23.85
C GLU A 282 32.51 -20.43 24.07
N LEU A 283 32.22 -19.68 22.99
CA LEU A 283 31.66 -18.33 23.07
C LEU A 283 30.26 -18.34 23.68
N ILE A 284 29.45 -19.34 23.34
CA ILE A 284 28.06 -19.43 23.75
C ILE A 284 27.87 -19.66 25.25
N ILE A 285 28.86 -20.29 25.89
CA ILE A 285 28.92 -20.50 27.35
C ILE A 285 29.61 -19.34 28.09
N ASP A 286 29.95 -18.24 27.40
CA ASP A 286 30.59 -17.08 28.03
C ASP A 286 29.65 -16.38 29.04
N ASP A 287 30.09 -16.33 30.31
CA ASP A 287 29.36 -15.72 31.42
C ASP A 287 29.01 -14.23 31.22
N SER A 288 29.72 -13.51 30.35
CA SER A 288 29.46 -12.10 30.04
C SER A 288 28.31 -11.88 29.06
N VAL A 289 27.88 -12.93 28.36
CA VAL A 289 26.72 -12.95 27.45
C VAL A 289 25.86 -14.19 27.73
N PRO A 290 25.24 -14.28 28.92
CA PRO A 290 24.49 -15.47 29.32
C PRO A 290 23.31 -15.73 28.38
N ASP A 291 22.99 -17.00 28.19
CA ASP A 291 21.83 -17.46 27.42
C ASP A 291 21.82 -17.03 25.94
N LEU A 292 22.98 -16.65 25.37
CA LEU A 292 23.09 -16.04 24.05
C LEU A 292 22.32 -16.81 22.96
N MET A 293 22.47 -18.14 22.91
CA MET A 293 21.74 -18.97 21.95
C MET A 293 20.23 -18.80 22.04
N SER A 294 19.70 -18.95 23.25
CA SER A 294 18.26 -18.90 23.48
C SER A 294 17.70 -17.50 23.20
N VAL A 295 18.47 -16.44 23.49
CA VAL A 295 18.06 -15.05 23.21
C VAL A 295 17.96 -14.80 21.71
N VAL A 296 18.98 -15.21 20.93
CA VAL A 296 19.01 -15.05 19.47
C VAL A 296 17.87 -15.85 18.84
N LEU A 297 17.79 -17.15 19.13
CA LEU A 297 16.82 -18.04 18.51
C LEU A 297 15.38 -17.68 18.88
N ARG A 298 15.10 -17.27 20.12
CA ARG A 298 13.78 -16.73 20.50
C ARG A 298 13.42 -15.47 19.73
N THR A 299 14.38 -14.55 19.56
CA THR A 299 14.13 -13.30 18.85
C THR A 299 13.85 -13.56 17.37
N TYR A 300 14.58 -14.50 16.77
CA TYR A 300 14.31 -14.98 15.42
C TYR A 300 12.93 -15.66 15.32
N ALA A 301 12.60 -16.59 16.23
CA ALA A 301 11.31 -17.25 16.28
C ALA A 301 10.15 -16.25 16.41
N ARG A 302 10.29 -15.23 17.26
CA ARG A 302 9.31 -14.13 17.38
C ARG A 302 9.10 -13.43 16.04
N ARG A 303 10.18 -13.04 15.36
CA ARG A 303 10.08 -12.38 14.05
C ARG A 303 9.40 -13.28 13.03
N MET A 304 9.68 -14.59 13.06
CA MET A 304 8.99 -15.53 12.19
C MET A 304 7.48 -15.57 12.48
N SER A 305 7.07 -15.58 13.76
CA SER A 305 5.65 -15.49 14.14
C SER A 305 5.00 -14.18 13.68
N GLU A 306 5.70 -13.05 13.83
CA GLU A 306 5.21 -11.72 13.41
C GLU A 306 5.01 -11.64 11.90
N VAL A 307 6.01 -12.11 11.14
CA VAL A 307 5.94 -12.15 9.68
C VAL A 307 4.89 -13.15 9.23
N ALA A 308 4.79 -14.33 9.85
CA ALA A 308 3.73 -15.30 9.57
C ALA A 308 2.34 -14.69 9.78
N GLY A 309 2.15 -13.95 10.88
CA GLY A 309 0.90 -13.24 11.14
C GLY A 309 0.58 -12.21 10.06
N THR A 310 1.59 -11.45 9.62
CA THR A 310 1.45 -10.44 8.54
C THR A 310 1.10 -11.10 7.20
N VAL A 311 1.81 -12.17 6.82
CA VAL A 311 1.56 -12.96 5.61
C VAL A 311 0.15 -13.57 5.64
N LYS A 312 -0.29 -14.10 6.78
CA LYS A 312 -1.63 -14.68 6.96
C LYS A 312 -2.72 -13.63 6.90
N ALA A 313 -2.48 -12.41 7.38
CA ALA A 313 -3.46 -11.32 7.42
C ALA A 313 -3.61 -10.60 6.07
N ALA A 314 -2.55 -10.57 5.25
CA ALA A 314 -2.55 -9.87 3.97
C ALA A 314 -3.69 -10.34 3.03
N ARG A 315 -4.34 -9.39 2.35
CA ARG A 315 -5.47 -9.66 1.42
C ARG A 315 -5.29 -9.03 0.06
N SER A 316 -4.73 -7.83 0.00
CA SER A 316 -4.46 -7.16 -1.28
C SER A 316 -3.14 -7.62 -1.88
N ARG A 317 -2.97 -7.38 -3.18
CA ARG A 317 -1.79 -7.83 -3.93
C ARG A 317 -0.51 -7.24 -3.35
N ASP A 318 -0.50 -5.94 -3.08
CA ASP A 318 0.63 -5.22 -2.50
C ASP A 318 0.98 -5.73 -1.10
N GLU A 319 -0.03 -5.89 -0.22
CA GLU A 319 0.15 -6.42 1.13
C GLU A 319 0.75 -7.82 1.11
N VAL A 320 0.21 -8.71 0.26
CA VAL A 320 0.72 -10.09 0.18
C VAL A 320 2.13 -10.11 -0.39
N THR A 321 2.41 -9.26 -1.38
CA THR A 321 3.74 -9.14 -1.99
C THR A 321 4.77 -8.65 -0.97
N LEU A 322 4.47 -7.59 -0.24
CA LEU A 322 5.33 -7.05 0.83
C LEU A 322 5.53 -8.08 1.96
N ALA A 323 4.46 -8.71 2.43
CA ALA A 323 4.54 -9.68 3.51
C ALA A 323 5.36 -10.91 3.11
N VAL A 324 5.20 -11.39 1.88
CA VAL A 324 6.00 -12.51 1.35
C VAL A 324 7.45 -12.07 1.13
N SER A 325 7.72 -10.85 0.68
CA SER A 325 9.10 -10.32 0.60
C SER A 325 9.79 -10.34 1.96
N GLN A 326 9.12 -9.86 3.01
CA GLN A 326 9.61 -9.90 4.39
C GLN A 326 9.82 -11.32 4.90
N TYR A 327 8.93 -12.25 4.55
CA TYR A 327 9.08 -13.67 4.86
C TYR A 327 10.35 -14.26 4.24
N LEU A 328 10.60 -13.98 2.96
CA LEU A 328 11.78 -14.48 2.26
C LEU A 328 13.05 -13.81 2.81
N GLY A 329 12.99 -12.52 3.13
CA GLY A 329 13.97 -11.78 3.92
C GLY A 329 14.45 -12.53 5.16
N LEU A 330 13.50 -13.08 5.92
CA LEU A 330 13.78 -13.74 7.18
C LEU A 330 14.14 -15.23 7.03
N VAL A 331 13.41 -15.97 6.20
CA VAL A 331 13.48 -17.45 6.14
C VAL A 331 14.45 -17.94 5.07
N CYS A 332 14.48 -17.29 3.90
CA CYS A 332 15.28 -17.75 2.77
C CYS A 332 16.75 -17.37 2.87
N ALA A 333 17.07 -16.32 3.65
CA ALA A 333 18.45 -15.97 3.99
C ALA A 333 19.23 -17.14 4.62
N LYS A 334 18.53 -18.05 5.32
CA LYS A 334 19.14 -19.11 6.14
C LYS A 334 18.92 -20.51 5.60
N ASN A 335 17.88 -20.73 4.80
CA ASN A 335 17.52 -22.05 4.32
C ASN A 335 17.28 -22.05 2.81
N LEU A 336 18.36 -22.29 2.06
CA LEU A 336 18.34 -22.38 0.59
C LEU A 336 17.38 -23.47 0.10
N THR A 337 17.16 -24.55 0.87
CA THR A 337 16.17 -25.58 0.51
C THR A 337 14.74 -25.01 0.52
N ARG A 338 14.38 -24.20 1.53
CA ARG A 338 13.07 -23.52 1.57
C ARG A 338 12.97 -22.45 0.50
N ALA A 339 14.05 -21.72 0.24
CA ALA A 339 14.12 -20.78 -0.87
C ALA A 339 13.87 -21.48 -2.21
N SER A 340 14.44 -22.68 -2.40
CA SER A 340 14.24 -23.51 -3.59
C SER A 340 12.78 -23.95 -3.73
N TRP A 341 12.10 -24.34 -2.64
CA TRP A 341 10.67 -24.67 -2.69
C TRP A 341 9.79 -23.48 -3.10
N VAL A 342 10.10 -22.28 -2.58
CA VAL A 342 9.39 -21.06 -2.96
C VAL A 342 9.68 -20.70 -4.42
N ALA A 343 10.94 -20.77 -4.85
CA ALA A 343 11.33 -20.53 -6.24
C ALA A 343 10.66 -21.52 -7.20
N ASP A 344 10.54 -22.80 -6.81
CA ASP A 344 9.80 -23.79 -7.58
C ASP A 344 8.32 -23.42 -7.70
N ALA A 345 7.66 -23.06 -6.59
CA ALA A 345 6.26 -22.62 -6.62
C ALA A 345 6.04 -21.38 -7.51
N MET A 346 6.97 -20.43 -7.46
CA MET A 346 6.95 -19.23 -8.32
C MET A 346 7.13 -19.57 -9.80
N GLY A 347 7.96 -20.56 -10.15
CA GLY A 347 8.31 -20.87 -11.54
C GLY A 347 7.48 -21.97 -12.21
N ASN A 348 6.92 -22.89 -11.43
CA ASN A 348 6.21 -24.07 -11.94
C ASN A 348 4.77 -23.79 -12.44
N GLY A 349 4.34 -22.52 -12.40
CA GLY A 349 3.02 -22.08 -12.84
C GLY A 349 1.90 -22.28 -11.81
N SER A 350 2.22 -22.72 -10.59
CA SER A 350 1.25 -22.75 -9.48
C SER A 350 0.86 -21.36 -9.00
N LEU A 351 1.73 -20.37 -9.23
CA LEU A 351 1.50 -18.97 -8.93
C LEU A 351 1.32 -18.12 -10.21
N PRO A 352 0.47 -17.09 -10.16
CA PRO A 352 0.35 -16.13 -11.26
C PRO A 352 1.67 -15.40 -11.53
N ILE A 353 2.06 -15.27 -12.80
CA ILE A 353 3.28 -14.54 -13.21
C ILE A 353 3.25 -13.08 -12.73
N GLU A 354 2.07 -12.47 -12.65
CA GLU A 354 1.94 -11.09 -12.15
C GLU A 354 2.36 -11.01 -10.68
N PHE A 355 1.99 -11.99 -9.85
CA PHE A 355 2.41 -12.04 -8.45
C PHE A 355 3.91 -12.27 -8.33
N THR A 356 4.46 -13.22 -9.07
CA THR A 356 5.91 -13.49 -9.12
C THR A 356 6.69 -12.22 -9.50
N THR A 357 6.20 -11.48 -10.49
CA THR A 357 6.83 -10.23 -10.97
C THR A 357 6.72 -9.11 -9.94
N SER A 358 5.55 -8.93 -9.32
CA SER A 358 5.35 -7.96 -8.24
C SER A 358 6.25 -8.25 -7.04
N LEU A 359 6.44 -9.53 -6.68
CA LEU A 359 7.33 -9.94 -5.59
C LEU A 359 8.78 -9.56 -5.85
N PHE A 360 9.27 -9.78 -7.07
CA PHE A 360 10.62 -9.33 -7.42
C PHE A 360 10.74 -7.82 -7.52
N ALA A 361 9.69 -7.12 -7.98
CA ALA A 361 9.68 -5.66 -7.97
C ALA A 361 9.80 -5.13 -6.53
N GLN A 362 9.04 -5.71 -5.60
CA GLN A 362 9.12 -5.38 -4.18
C GLN A 362 10.50 -5.68 -3.58
N MET A 363 11.10 -6.84 -3.88
CA MET A 363 12.46 -7.15 -3.42
C MET A 363 13.50 -6.17 -3.96
N CYS A 364 13.35 -5.69 -5.20
CA CYS A 364 14.25 -4.66 -5.74
C CYS A 364 14.12 -3.33 -4.97
N LEU A 365 12.91 -2.96 -4.55
CA LEU A 365 12.67 -1.77 -3.74
C LEU A 365 13.19 -1.94 -2.31
N ASP A 366 12.97 -3.13 -1.74
CA ASP A 366 13.43 -3.48 -0.39
C ASP A 366 14.95 -3.52 -0.31
N ASN A 367 15.66 -3.85 -1.40
CA ASN A 367 17.12 -3.94 -1.46
C ASN A 367 17.84 -2.61 -1.12
N ASP A 368 17.16 -1.48 -1.28
CA ASP A 368 17.67 -0.16 -0.91
C ASP A 368 17.14 0.32 0.46
N ASP A 369 16.30 -0.46 1.16
CA ASP A 369 15.76 -0.11 2.48
C ASP A 369 16.81 -0.35 3.58
N PRO A 370 17.19 0.67 4.38
CA PRO A 370 18.10 0.51 5.51
C PRO A 370 17.53 -0.37 6.64
N ASN A 371 16.23 -0.70 6.61
CA ASN A 371 15.56 -1.51 7.64
C ASN A 371 15.37 -2.98 7.23
N GLN A 372 16.13 -3.47 6.24
CA GLN A 372 16.08 -4.88 5.83
C GLN A 372 16.34 -5.84 7.00
N LEU A 373 15.68 -7.00 6.96
CA LEU A 373 15.80 -8.06 7.96
C LEU A 373 17.04 -8.94 7.76
N THR A 374 17.86 -8.66 6.76
CA THR A 374 19.08 -9.40 6.42
C THR A 374 19.98 -8.53 5.56
N SER A 375 21.28 -8.78 5.58
CA SER A 375 22.25 -8.19 4.64
C SER A 375 22.38 -8.99 3.35
N ALA A 376 21.86 -10.22 3.31
CA ALA A 376 21.88 -11.05 2.12
C ALA A 376 20.93 -10.50 1.05
N ASP A 377 21.39 -10.42 -0.19
CA ASP A 377 20.55 -10.05 -1.34
C ASP A 377 19.59 -11.20 -1.68
N ILE A 378 18.43 -11.20 -1.03
CA ILE A 378 17.41 -12.23 -1.19
C ILE A 378 16.85 -12.24 -2.61
N GLY A 379 16.75 -11.08 -3.25
CA GLY A 379 16.32 -10.98 -4.64
C GLY A 379 17.25 -11.77 -5.56
N LYS A 380 18.57 -11.60 -5.39
CA LYS A 380 19.59 -12.37 -6.11
C LYS A 380 19.47 -13.87 -5.88
N ILE A 381 19.36 -14.30 -4.62
CA ILE A 381 19.24 -15.73 -4.27
C ILE A 381 18.00 -16.34 -4.92
N MET A 382 16.85 -15.65 -4.82
CA MET A 382 15.58 -16.13 -5.35
C MET A 382 15.57 -16.17 -6.88
N VAL A 383 16.15 -15.16 -7.56
CA VAL A 383 16.29 -15.18 -9.03
C VAL A 383 17.24 -16.27 -9.49
N GLN A 384 18.34 -16.51 -8.77
CA GLN A 384 19.25 -17.59 -9.11
C GLN A 384 18.54 -18.96 -9.06
N LEU A 385 17.86 -19.25 -7.95
CA LEU A 385 17.10 -20.49 -7.79
C LEU A 385 15.96 -20.61 -8.82
N LEU A 386 15.24 -19.51 -9.08
CA LEU A 386 14.18 -19.50 -10.09
C LEU A 386 14.75 -19.72 -11.50
N TYR A 387 15.91 -19.15 -11.82
CA TYR A 387 16.55 -19.30 -13.13
C TYR A 387 17.10 -20.71 -13.33
N GLU A 388 17.66 -21.32 -12.28
CA GLU A 388 18.14 -22.70 -12.30
C GLU A 388 17.00 -23.71 -12.49
N LEU A 389 15.86 -23.50 -11.80
CA LEU A 389 14.70 -24.41 -11.86
C LEU A 389 13.79 -24.13 -13.06
N HIS A 390 13.50 -22.86 -13.33
CA HIS A 390 12.47 -22.40 -14.29
C HIS A 390 12.94 -21.17 -15.09
N PRO A 391 14.00 -21.28 -15.92
CA PRO A 391 14.61 -20.13 -16.61
C PRO A 391 13.62 -19.38 -17.52
N GLY A 392 12.66 -20.09 -18.12
CA GLY A 392 11.61 -19.47 -18.93
C GLY A 392 10.70 -18.54 -18.14
N HIS A 393 10.37 -18.91 -16.89
CA HIS A 393 9.51 -18.11 -16.02
C HIS A 393 10.23 -16.87 -15.49
N ALA A 394 11.52 -16.99 -15.15
CA ALA A 394 12.37 -15.85 -14.78
C ALA A 394 12.44 -14.80 -15.89
N LEU A 395 12.60 -15.23 -17.15
CA LEU A 395 12.62 -14.30 -18.29
C LEU A 395 11.25 -13.67 -18.56
N GLN A 396 10.15 -14.43 -18.42
CA GLN A 396 8.80 -13.85 -18.51
C GLN A 396 8.56 -12.79 -17.42
N ALA A 397 9.07 -13.02 -16.21
CA ALA A 397 8.99 -12.04 -15.12
C ALA A 397 9.79 -10.78 -15.46
N LEU A 398 10.98 -10.90 -16.05
CA LEU A 398 11.75 -9.75 -16.55
C LEU A 398 10.96 -8.96 -17.62
N ASP A 399 10.38 -9.64 -18.61
CA ASP A 399 9.60 -8.98 -19.66
C ASP A 399 8.38 -8.25 -19.10
N LEU A 400 7.69 -8.83 -18.12
CA LEU A 400 6.55 -8.20 -17.45
C LEU A 400 7.01 -7.03 -16.55
N MET A 401 8.13 -7.18 -15.85
CA MET A 401 8.74 -6.12 -15.03
C MET A 401 9.20 -4.94 -15.89
N ALA A 402 9.59 -5.17 -17.14
CA ALA A 402 9.95 -4.10 -18.08
C ALA A 402 8.74 -3.38 -18.69
N ASN A 403 7.52 -3.88 -18.50
CA ASN A 403 6.30 -3.25 -19.00
C ASN A 403 5.81 -2.14 -18.04
N THR A 404 5.92 -0.88 -18.45
CA THR A 404 5.49 0.26 -17.61
C THR A 404 4.00 0.24 -17.26
N THR A 405 3.15 -0.28 -18.14
CA THR A 405 1.71 -0.41 -17.88
C THR A 405 1.45 -1.38 -16.73
N PHE A 406 2.24 -2.45 -16.62
CA PHE A 406 2.15 -3.41 -15.51
C PHE A 406 2.46 -2.75 -14.16
N TRP A 407 3.52 -1.94 -14.09
CA TRP A 407 3.87 -1.19 -12.87
C TRP A 407 2.72 -0.32 -12.39
N VAL A 408 2.11 0.44 -13.29
CA VAL A 408 0.98 1.32 -12.96
C VAL A 408 -0.25 0.51 -12.55
N SER A 409 -0.52 -0.64 -13.20
CA SER A 409 -1.68 -1.47 -12.86
C SER A 409 -1.56 -2.20 -11.52
N GLU A 410 -0.33 -2.56 -11.12
CA GLU A 410 -0.06 -3.18 -9.82
C GLU A 410 0.16 -2.15 -8.70
N GLY A 411 0.18 -0.85 -9.03
CA GLY A 411 0.26 0.24 -8.05
C GLY A 411 1.67 0.75 -7.72
N PHE A 412 2.70 0.25 -8.40
CA PHE A 412 4.09 0.70 -8.24
C PHE A 412 4.34 2.07 -8.90
N ASP A 413 5.43 2.76 -8.50
CA ASP A 413 5.87 3.96 -9.20
C ASP A 413 6.63 3.62 -10.49
N ALA A 414 6.09 4.00 -11.64
CA ALA A 414 6.76 3.84 -12.93
C ALA A 414 8.17 4.46 -12.97
N LYS A 415 8.51 5.42 -12.09
CA LYS A 415 9.85 6.02 -12.02
C LYS A 415 10.89 5.11 -11.38
N GLU A 416 10.47 4.20 -10.53
CA GLU A 416 11.35 3.23 -9.86
C GLU A 416 11.67 2.04 -10.77
N GLN A 417 10.79 1.78 -11.75
CA GLN A 417 10.90 0.69 -12.73
C GLN A 417 12.30 0.50 -13.30
N PRO A 418 13.00 1.53 -13.82
CA PRO A 418 14.28 1.29 -14.48
C PRO A 418 15.37 0.82 -13.52
N SER A 419 15.35 1.26 -12.26
CA SER A 419 16.30 0.78 -11.25
C SER A 419 16.03 -0.70 -10.96
N CYS A 420 14.78 -1.08 -10.73
CA CYS A 420 14.41 -2.47 -10.44
C CYS A 420 14.69 -3.41 -11.62
N VAL A 421 14.39 -2.98 -12.86
CA VAL A 421 14.70 -3.75 -14.07
C VAL A 421 16.20 -3.96 -14.24
N ARG A 422 17.03 -2.96 -13.88
CA ARG A 422 18.49 -3.10 -13.85
C ARG A 422 18.91 -4.15 -12.84
N THR A 423 18.48 -4.02 -11.59
CA THR A 423 18.83 -4.94 -10.49
C THR A 423 18.39 -6.37 -10.81
N PHE A 424 17.17 -6.57 -11.32
CA PHE A 424 16.67 -7.88 -11.72
C PHE A 424 17.51 -8.52 -12.84
N MET A 425 17.99 -7.71 -13.80
CA MET A 425 18.88 -8.16 -14.86
C MET A 425 20.29 -8.47 -14.34
N GLU A 426 20.80 -7.73 -13.34
CA GLU A 426 22.06 -8.07 -12.65
C GLU A 426 21.96 -9.46 -12.02
N TRP A 427 20.86 -9.73 -11.30
CA TRP A 427 20.61 -11.03 -10.70
C TRP A 427 20.52 -12.17 -11.73
N ILE A 428 19.85 -11.96 -12.87
CA ILE A 428 19.80 -12.95 -13.96
C ILE A 428 21.19 -13.18 -14.58
N ALA A 429 21.96 -12.11 -14.81
CA ALA A 429 23.29 -12.21 -15.38
C ALA A 429 24.23 -13.02 -14.45
N ASP A 430 24.18 -12.73 -13.15
CA ASP A 430 24.93 -13.46 -12.12
C ASP A 430 24.51 -14.94 -12.07
N ALA A 431 23.21 -15.23 -12.06
CA ALA A 431 22.69 -16.59 -12.07
C ALA A 431 23.24 -17.39 -13.27
N LYS A 432 23.22 -16.79 -14.47
CA LYS A 432 23.73 -17.42 -15.69
C LYS A 432 25.25 -17.63 -15.66
N MET A 433 26.02 -16.76 -14.99
CA MET A 433 27.46 -16.97 -14.80
C MET A 433 27.76 -18.10 -13.80
N SER A 434 26.91 -18.28 -12.79
CA SER A 434 27.04 -19.32 -11.77
C SER A 434 26.58 -20.71 -12.25
N THR A 435 25.60 -20.77 -13.15
CA THR A 435 25.11 -22.06 -13.67
C THR A 435 26.14 -22.69 -14.61
N THR A 436 26.97 -23.60 -14.10
CA THR A 436 27.84 -24.44 -14.92
C THR A 436 26.98 -25.26 -15.89
N PRO A 437 27.19 -25.18 -17.21
CA PRO A 437 26.36 -25.92 -18.15
C PRO A 437 26.46 -27.42 -17.87
N PRO A 438 25.33 -28.13 -17.70
CA PRO A 438 25.37 -29.58 -17.44
C PRO A 438 26.10 -30.28 -18.59
N PRO A 439 27.07 -31.17 -18.31
CA PRO A 439 28.06 -31.65 -19.28
C PRO A 439 27.53 -32.53 -20.44
N SER A 440 26.22 -32.66 -20.69
CA SER A 440 25.73 -33.61 -21.70
C SER A 440 24.32 -33.39 -22.26
N SER A 441 23.59 -32.34 -21.89
CA SER A 441 22.30 -32.04 -22.54
C SER A 441 22.51 -30.98 -23.63
N SER A 442 22.56 -31.41 -24.89
CA SER A 442 22.38 -30.56 -26.06
C SER A 442 20.94 -30.02 -26.18
N HIS A 443 20.31 -29.68 -25.05
CA HIS A 443 19.09 -28.91 -25.04
C HIS A 443 19.50 -27.49 -25.45
N SER A 444 19.28 -27.20 -26.73
CA SER A 444 19.23 -25.82 -27.21
C SER A 444 18.45 -25.01 -26.19
N LEU A 445 19.04 -23.92 -25.69
CA LEU A 445 18.36 -22.93 -24.85
C LEU A 445 16.91 -22.82 -25.30
N PRO A 446 15.92 -22.87 -24.38
CA PRO A 446 14.53 -22.69 -24.77
C PRO A 446 14.48 -21.46 -25.66
N LYS A 447 14.17 -21.66 -26.94
CA LYS A 447 14.10 -20.56 -27.90
C LYS A 447 13.20 -19.53 -27.23
N PRO A 448 13.66 -18.29 -27.02
CA PRO A 448 12.86 -17.30 -26.34
C PRO A 448 11.50 -17.31 -27.04
N GLY A 449 10.45 -17.62 -26.27
CA GLY A 449 9.10 -17.66 -26.82
C GLY A 449 8.82 -16.31 -27.47
N ALA A 450 7.90 -16.26 -28.43
CA ALA A 450 7.54 -15.00 -29.10
C ALA A 450 7.13 -13.85 -28.15
N GLY A 451 6.93 -14.14 -26.86
CA GLY A 451 6.66 -13.16 -25.80
C GLY A 451 7.89 -12.48 -25.18
N ASN A 452 9.12 -12.97 -25.36
CA ASN A 452 10.28 -12.46 -24.62
C ASN A 452 10.99 -11.30 -25.32
N LYS A 453 10.24 -10.23 -25.58
CA LYS A 453 10.64 -9.14 -26.45
C LYS A 453 11.87 -8.39 -25.92
N MET A 454 11.97 -8.15 -24.61
CA MET A 454 13.07 -7.37 -24.04
C MET A 454 14.39 -8.14 -24.13
N TYR A 455 14.40 -9.41 -23.70
CA TYR A 455 15.61 -10.24 -23.74
C TYR A 455 16.11 -10.43 -25.18
N ILE A 456 15.19 -10.62 -26.15
CA ILE A 456 15.54 -10.71 -27.57
C ILE A 456 16.14 -9.40 -28.08
N GLU A 457 15.54 -8.25 -27.75
CA GLU A 457 16.05 -6.93 -28.15
C GLU A 457 17.44 -6.65 -27.56
N MET A 458 17.69 -7.08 -26.32
CA MET A 458 19.00 -6.96 -25.68
C MET A 458 20.07 -7.85 -26.33
N LEU A 459 19.75 -9.10 -26.64
CA LEU A 459 20.65 -9.99 -27.37
C LEU A 459 20.93 -9.48 -28.78
N ALA A 460 19.92 -8.92 -29.46
CA ALA A 460 20.08 -8.30 -30.77
C ALA A 460 20.97 -7.06 -30.73
N ALA A 461 20.88 -6.25 -29.66
CA ALA A 461 21.67 -5.03 -29.49
C ALA A 461 23.17 -5.27 -29.31
N HIS A 462 23.57 -6.42 -28.76
CA HIS A 462 24.99 -6.73 -28.49
C HIS A 462 25.67 -7.55 -29.59
N GLY A 463 24.93 -8.00 -30.61
CA GLY A 463 25.45 -8.84 -31.69
C GLY A 463 25.86 -10.25 -31.23
N HIS A 464 25.82 -11.23 -32.12
CA HIS A 464 26.29 -12.60 -31.86
C HIS A 464 27.83 -12.71 -31.78
N THR A 465 28.50 -11.78 -31.09
CA THR A 465 29.95 -11.86 -30.90
C THR A 465 30.28 -12.87 -29.82
N SER A 466 31.31 -13.69 -30.05
CA SER A 466 31.73 -14.84 -29.23
C SER A 466 32.21 -14.52 -27.79
N ASN A 467 32.04 -13.29 -27.31
CA ASN A 467 32.37 -12.87 -25.95
C ASN A 467 31.09 -12.75 -25.10
N ASP A 468 30.45 -13.88 -24.81
CA ASP A 468 29.21 -13.96 -24.02
C ASP A 468 29.32 -13.25 -22.65
N LYS A 469 30.52 -13.17 -22.06
CA LYS A 469 30.75 -12.49 -20.77
C LYS A 469 30.62 -10.97 -20.86
N GLU A 470 31.18 -10.34 -21.89
CA GLU A 470 31.14 -8.89 -22.04
C GLU A 470 29.72 -8.41 -22.33
N ALA A 471 28.98 -9.17 -23.15
CA ALA A 471 27.57 -8.93 -23.38
C ALA A 471 26.76 -9.03 -22.08
N LEU A 472 26.96 -10.08 -21.27
CA LEU A 472 26.25 -10.25 -20.00
C LEU A 472 26.51 -9.11 -19.00
N LEU A 473 27.73 -8.57 -18.95
CA LEU A 473 28.06 -7.43 -18.08
C LEU A 473 27.41 -6.12 -18.54
N ALA A 474 27.14 -5.95 -19.83
CA ALA A 474 26.49 -4.76 -20.39
C ALA A 474 24.94 -4.84 -20.38
N MET A 475 24.38 -6.02 -20.12
CA MET A 475 22.93 -6.25 -20.13
C MET A 475 22.18 -5.38 -19.12
N PRO A 476 22.58 -5.27 -17.83
CA PRO A 476 21.86 -4.43 -16.87
C PRO A 476 21.71 -2.96 -17.28
N ALA A 477 22.80 -2.34 -17.72
CA ALA A 477 22.79 -0.95 -18.16
C ALA A 477 21.88 -0.75 -19.40
N THR A 478 21.89 -1.72 -20.31
CA THR A 478 21.01 -1.70 -21.49
C THR A 478 19.55 -1.88 -21.09
N ALA A 479 19.26 -2.78 -20.16
CA ALA A 479 17.92 -3.03 -19.63
C ALA A 479 17.36 -1.78 -18.95
N GLN A 480 18.17 -1.11 -18.13
CA GLN A 480 17.82 0.16 -17.50
C GLN A 480 17.46 1.22 -18.55
N ARG A 481 18.29 1.39 -19.58
CA ARG A 481 18.05 2.39 -20.63
C ARG A 481 16.76 2.12 -21.39
N LEU A 482 16.50 0.89 -21.78
CA LEU A 482 15.25 0.50 -22.45
C LEU A 482 14.03 0.74 -21.55
N ALA A 483 14.12 0.43 -20.26
CA ALA A 483 13.07 0.73 -19.29
C ALA A 483 12.87 2.25 -19.12
N GLN A 484 13.93 3.05 -19.04
CA GLN A 484 13.84 4.52 -18.99
C GLN A 484 13.16 5.10 -20.23
N GLU A 485 13.51 4.60 -21.42
CA GLU A 485 12.87 4.97 -22.68
C GLU A 485 11.38 4.58 -22.67
N GLY A 486 11.06 3.36 -22.20
CA GLY A 486 9.68 2.87 -22.03
C GLY A 486 8.85 3.74 -21.09
N VAL A 487 9.37 4.06 -19.91
CA VAL A 487 8.73 4.96 -18.95
C VAL A 487 8.51 6.35 -19.54
N THR A 488 9.51 6.89 -20.24
CA THR A 488 9.41 8.20 -20.87
C THR A 488 8.33 8.22 -21.95
N LEU A 489 8.28 7.18 -22.80
CA LEU A 489 7.26 7.03 -23.83
C LEU A 489 5.87 6.87 -23.22
N PHE A 490 5.73 6.05 -22.18
CA PHE A 490 4.47 5.85 -21.46
C PHE A 490 3.96 7.16 -20.85
N LEU A 491 4.81 7.90 -20.13
CA LEU A 491 4.43 9.19 -19.54
C LEU A 491 4.04 10.22 -20.60
N LEU A 492 4.73 10.22 -21.75
CA LEU A 492 4.43 11.10 -22.87
C LEU A 492 3.13 10.70 -23.58
N GLU A 493 2.84 9.41 -23.72
CA GLU A 493 1.56 8.91 -24.23
C GLU A 493 0.40 9.21 -23.28
N GLU A 494 0.61 9.05 -21.97
CA GLU A 494 -0.36 9.43 -20.95
C GLU A 494 -0.63 10.94 -21.00
N GLN A 495 0.41 11.77 -21.05
CA GLN A 495 0.27 13.21 -21.23
C GLN A 495 -0.44 13.58 -22.54
N ARG A 496 -0.16 12.88 -23.64
CA ARG A 496 -0.86 13.10 -24.92
C ARG A 496 -2.33 12.72 -24.82
N THR A 497 -2.65 11.60 -24.17
CA THR A 497 -4.03 11.15 -23.98
C THR A 497 -4.79 12.15 -23.12
N ARG A 498 -4.22 12.57 -21.98
CA ARG A 498 -4.78 13.64 -21.14
C ARG A 498 -4.93 14.95 -21.88
N ARG A 499 -3.93 15.35 -22.69
CA ARG A 499 -4.01 16.57 -23.49
C ARG A 499 -5.09 16.50 -24.55
N LYS A 500 -5.21 15.38 -25.29
CA LYS A 500 -6.26 15.18 -26.28
C LYS A 500 -7.63 15.21 -25.63
N GLU A 501 -7.77 14.56 -24.48
CA GLU A 501 -9.02 14.56 -23.74
C GLU A 501 -9.35 15.97 -23.23
N ARG A 502 -8.37 16.70 -22.73
CA ARG A 502 -8.50 18.11 -22.35
C ARG A 502 -8.84 19.01 -23.54
N GLU A 503 -8.20 18.82 -24.69
CA GLU A 503 -8.52 19.57 -25.91
C GLU A 503 -9.94 19.25 -26.41
N ARG A 504 -10.40 18.00 -26.23
CA ARG A 504 -11.75 17.56 -26.57
C ARG A 504 -12.79 18.19 -25.63
N LEU A 505 -12.58 18.09 -24.33
CA LEU A 505 -13.47 18.61 -23.30
C LEU A 505 -13.48 20.15 -23.28
N PHE A 506 -12.30 20.77 -23.32
CA PHE A 506 -12.14 22.21 -23.19
C PHE A 506 -11.82 22.87 -24.54
N SER A 507 -12.54 22.49 -25.59
CA SER A 507 -12.36 23.04 -26.95
C SER A 507 -12.93 24.45 -27.12
N SER A 508 -14.02 24.75 -26.41
CA SER A 508 -14.66 26.08 -26.41
C SER A 508 -13.86 27.10 -25.59
N HIS A 509 -13.97 28.38 -25.96
CA HIS A 509 -13.28 29.44 -25.23
C HIS A 509 -13.90 29.64 -23.84
N SER A 510 -15.22 29.51 -23.74
CA SER A 510 -15.92 29.61 -22.45
C SER A 510 -15.58 28.44 -21.52
N SER A 511 -15.40 27.20 -22.00
CA SER A 511 -14.99 26.09 -21.13
C SER A 511 -13.58 26.27 -20.58
N GLN A 512 -12.64 26.81 -21.37
CA GLN A 512 -11.29 27.15 -20.91
C GLN A 512 -11.28 28.28 -19.88
N LEU A 513 -12.14 29.28 -20.06
CA LEU A 513 -12.29 30.38 -19.12
C LEU A 513 -12.90 29.89 -17.81
N LEU A 514 -13.94 29.06 -17.87
CA LEU A 514 -14.53 28.42 -16.69
C LEU A 514 -13.52 27.52 -15.96
N LEU A 515 -12.76 26.71 -16.69
CA LEU A 515 -11.66 25.93 -16.12
C LEU A 515 -10.64 26.83 -15.39
N THR A 516 -10.30 27.98 -15.98
CA THR A 516 -9.35 28.94 -15.41
C THR A 516 -9.88 29.60 -14.15
N HIS A 517 -11.14 30.05 -14.17
CA HIS A 517 -11.74 30.79 -13.07
C HIS A 517 -12.19 29.89 -11.91
N LEU A 518 -12.69 28.69 -12.20
CA LEU A 518 -13.22 27.77 -11.18
C LEU A 518 -12.15 26.89 -10.56
N LEU A 519 -11.19 26.45 -11.37
CA LEU A 519 -10.19 25.45 -10.97
C LEU A 519 -8.75 25.93 -11.12
N GLY A 520 -8.55 27.22 -11.36
CA GLY A 520 -7.21 27.81 -11.50
C GLY A 520 -6.47 27.39 -12.77
N GLY A 521 -7.19 26.88 -13.78
CA GLY A 521 -6.62 26.50 -15.09
C GLY A 521 -6.04 25.08 -15.15
N MET A 522 -6.18 24.33 -14.06
CA MET A 522 -5.84 22.92 -13.97
C MET A 522 -7.13 22.11 -13.92
N ALA A 523 -7.27 21.11 -14.80
CA ALA A 523 -8.37 20.17 -14.68
C ALA A 523 -8.21 19.35 -13.38
N PRO A 524 -9.29 18.92 -12.72
CA PRO A 524 -9.21 18.07 -11.54
C PRO A 524 -8.34 16.83 -11.75
N GLY A 525 -8.36 16.22 -12.94
CA GLY A 525 -7.50 15.12 -13.36
C GLY A 525 -6.06 15.50 -13.71
N ASP A 526 -5.77 16.79 -13.94
CA ASP A 526 -4.42 17.31 -14.18
C ASP A 526 -3.65 17.58 -12.88
N ALA A 527 -4.35 17.81 -11.77
CA ALA A 527 -3.78 18.30 -10.52
C ALA A 527 -2.90 17.26 -9.76
N GLN A 528 -2.73 16.03 -10.28
CA GLN A 528 -1.91 15.00 -9.64
C GLN A 528 -0.83 14.40 -10.56
N LYS A 529 0.42 14.34 -10.03
CA LYS A 529 1.41 13.27 -10.32
C LYS A 529 0.66 11.92 -10.36
N PRO A 530 1.06 10.91 -11.18
CA PRO A 530 0.31 9.66 -11.38
C PRO A 530 -0.41 9.25 -10.09
N SER A 531 -1.74 9.41 -10.11
CA SER A 531 -2.50 9.74 -8.90
C SER A 531 -2.22 8.74 -7.80
N SER A 532 -1.86 9.23 -6.61
CA SER A 532 -1.78 8.39 -5.40
C SER A 532 -3.05 7.55 -5.24
N THR A 533 -4.19 8.07 -5.72
CA THR A 533 -5.45 7.34 -5.91
C THR A 533 -5.32 6.11 -6.81
N ARG A 534 -4.79 6.25 -8.03
CA ARG A 534 -4.61 5.11 -8.95
C ARG A 534 -3.61 4.10 -8.40
N LYS A 535 -2.54 4.56 -7.76
CA LYS A 535 -1.60 3.68 -7.05
C LYS A 535 -2.31 2.89 -5.95
N ALA A 536 -3.07 3.58 -5.08
CA ALA A 536 -3.82 2.94 -4.00
C ALA A 536 -4.89 1.96 -4.51
N VAL A 537 -5.57 2.30 -5.62
CA VAL A 537 -6.57 1.41 -6.24
C VAL A 537 -5.93 0.20 -6.90
N GLY A 538 -4.78 0.37 -7.58
CA GLY A 538 -4.01 -0.72 -8.17
C GLY A 538 -3.46 -1.67 -7.11
N ALA A 539 -2.79 -1.11 -6.11
CA ALA A 539 -2.20 -1.82 -4.98
C ALA A 539 -3.27 -2.55 -4.15
N GLY A 540 -4.39 -1.87 -3.86
CA GLY A 540 -5.51 -2.39 -3.08
C GLY A 540 -6.38 -3.44 -3.78
N GLN A 541 -6.03 -3.90 -4.99
CA GLN A 541 -6.72 -5.03 -5.61
C GLN A 541 -6.53 -6.29 -4.79
N ARG A 542 -7.59 -7.10 -4.65
CA ARG A 542 -7.51 -8.37 -3.95
C ARG A 542 -6.53 -9.33 -4.64
N ALA A 543 -5.71 -10.01 -3.86
CA ALA A 543 -4.83 -11.06 -4.37
C ALA A 543 -5.63 -12.24 -4.92
N LYS A 544 -5.08 -12.91 -5.94
CA LYS A 544 -5.69 -14.10 -6.55
C LYS A 544 -5.80 -15.24 -5.50
N PRO A 545 -6.82 -16.12 -5.55
CA PRO A 545 -7.00 -17.18 -4.55
C PRO A 545 -5.78 -18.09 -4.36
N GLU A 546 -5.07 -18.41 -5.45
CA GLU A 546 -3.87 -19.24 -5.45
C GLU A 546 -2.73 -18.56 -4.66
N THR A 547 -2.57 -17.24 -4.83
CA THR A 547 -1.62 -16.42 -4.07
C THR A 547 -1.95 -16.39 -2.58
N LEU A 548 -3.24 -16.25 -2.21
CA LEU A 548 -3.66 -16.28 -0.81
C LEU A 548 -3.48 -17.66 -0.17
N GLN A 549 -3.72 -18.73 -0.92
CA GLN A 549 -3.45 -20.09 -0.45
C GLN A 549 -1.96 -20.32 -0.20
N PHE A 550 -1.11 -19.83 -1.10
CA PHE A 550 0.34 -19.89 -0.96
C PHE A 550 0.84 -19.07 0.25
N ALA A 551 0.34 -17.85 0.44
CA ALA A 551 0.63 -17.05 1.63
C ALA A 551 0.22 -17.77 2.92
N SER A 552 -0.98 -18.36 2.96
CA SER A 552 -1.45 -19.15 4.10
C SER A 552 -0.53 -20.34 4.41
N TRP A 553 -0.04 -21.04 3.38
CA TRP A 553 0.94 -22.12 3.53
C TRP A 553 2.27 -21.63 4.10
N LEU A 554 2.82 -20.51 3.59
CA LEU A 554 4.03 -19.90 4.12
C LEU A 554 3.88 -19.51 5.60
N ALA A 555 2.77 -18.84 5.93
CA ALA A 555 2.45 -18.43 7.28
C ALA A 555 2.38 -19.63 8.23
N ALA A 556 1.66 -20.70 7.85
CA ALA A 556 1.56 -21.92 8.65
C ALA A 556 2.95 -22.54 8.90
N ASN A 557 3.80 -22.61 7.88
CA ASN A 557 5.15 -23.15 8.01
C ASN A 557 6.02 -22.31 8.96
N ALA A 558 5.98 -20.97 8.86
CA ALA A 558 6.74 -20.13 9.77
C ALA A 558 6.20 -20.19 11.20
N SER A 559 4.87 -20.24 11.40
CA SER A 559 4.29 -20.40 12.72
C SER A 559 4.72 -21.71 13.39
N ILE A 560 4.64 -22.84 12.68
CA ILE A 560 5.07 -24.14 13.22
C ILE A 560 6.54 -24.09 13.63
N ARG A 561 7.40 -23.52 12.78
CA ARG A 561 8.83 -23.44 13.09
C ARG A 561 9.15 -22.47 14.22
N ALA A 562 8.42 -21.38 14.32
CA ALA A 562 8.57 -20.47 15.44
C ALA A 562 8.18 -21.14 16.75
N ASP A 563 7.10 -21.93 16.75
CA ASP A 563 6.67 -22.70 17.93
C ASP A 563 7.71 -23.77 18.31
N ASP A 564 8.28 -24.48 17.33
CA ASP A 564 9.36 -25.45 17.54
C ASP A 564 10.59 -24.78 18.20
N TYR A 565 11.06 -23.66 17.64
CA TYR A 565 12.19 -22.92 18.20
C TYR A 565 11.94 -22.35 19.59
N GLN A 566 10.73 -21.82 19.84
CA GLN A 566 10.36 -21.36 21.17
C GLN A 566 10.37 -22.50 22.18
N LYS A 567 9.90 -23.68 21.77
CA LYS A 567 9.94 -24.88 22.61
C LYS A 567 11.37 -25.33 22.88
N GLU A 568 12.24 -25.38 21.87
CA GLU A 568 13.66 -25.74 22.05
C GLU A 568 14.38 -24.77 22.99
N CYS A 569 14.12 -23.47 22.85
CA CYS A 569 14.66 -22.46 23.76
C CYS A 569 14.13 -22.63 25.18
N PHE A 570 12.84 -22.95 25.32
CA PHE A 570 12.22 -23.25 26.62
C PHE A 570 12.85 -24.48 27.27
N ASP A 571 13.01 -25.57 26.53
CA ASP A 571 13.62 -26.81 27.03
C ASP A 571 15.08 -26.57 27.46
N TYR A 572 15.81 -25.67 26.79
CA TYR A 572 17.20 -25.32 27.11
C TYR A 572 17.33 -24.40 28.34
N SER A 573 16.71 -23.23 28.31
CA SER A 573 16.94 -22.18 29.33
C SER A 573 15.86 -22.16 30.41
N SER A 574 14.78 -22.91 30.21
CA SER A 574 13.60 -22.98 31.10
C SER A 574 12.88 -21.63 31.30
N GLN A 575 13.26 -20.58 30.57
CA GLN A 575 12.59 -19.30 30.57
C GLN A 575 11.42 -19.31 29.57
N SER A 576 10.22 -18.94 30.03
CA SER A 576 9.04 -18.78 29.19
C SER A 576 8.83 -17.34 28.72
N SER A 577 9.63 -16.40 29.21
CA SER A 577 9.46 -14.94 29.07
C SER A 577 9.18 -14.45 27.65
N SER A 578 9.74 -15.05 26.60
CA SER A 578 9.72 -14.43 25.27
C SER A 578 8.45 -14.64 24.45
N SER A 579 7.75 -15.76 24.62
CA SER A 579 6.56 -16.09 23.79
C SER A 579 5.38 -15.19 24.16
N LEU A 580 5.18 -15.01 25.46
CA LEU A 580 4.17 -14.15 26.04
C LEU A 580 4.49 -12.64 25.84
N ASP A 581 5.77 -12.25 25.85
CA ASP A 581 6.21 -10.88 25.52
C ASP A 581 6.00 -10.56 24.05
N SER A 582 6.22 -11.55 23.16
CA SER A 582 5.94 -11.40 21.73
C SER A 582 4.47 -11.15 21.46
N PHE A 583 3.59 -11.90 22.13
CA PHE A 583 2.15 -11.71 22.03
C PHE A 583 1.71 -10.34 22.55
N ALA A 584 2.17 -9.92 23.73
CA ALA A 584 1.87 -8.60 24.27
C ALA A 584 2.39 -7.47 23.36
N THR A 585 3.60 -7.63 22.80
CA THR A 585 4.20 -6.68 21.85
C THR A 585 3.42 -6.62 20.55
N GLN A 586 3.00 -7.77 20.01
CA GLN A 586 2.21 -7.87 18.78
C GLN A 586 0.83 -7.23 18.96
N ILE A 587 0.14 -7.51 20.08
CA ILE A 587 -1.11 -6.84 20.42
C ILE A 587 -0.88 -5.34 20.56
N LYS A 588 0.16 -4.90 21.29
CA LYS A 588 0.48 -3.48 21.47
C LYS A 588 0.74 -2.79 20.14
N ALA A 589 1.54 -3.40 19.25
CA ALA A 589 1.81 -2.88 17.91
C ALA A 589 0.54 -2.80 17.06
N MET A 590 -0.32 -3.82 17.12
CA MET A 590 -1.61 -3.81 16.43
C MET A 590 -2.52 -2.70 16.97
N VAL A 591 -2.62 -2.56 18.29
CA VAL A 591 -3.39 -1.49 18.95
C VAL A 591 -2.86 -0.12 18.55
N SER A 592 -1.54 0.10 18.56
CA SER A 592 -0.94 1.37 18.13
C SER A 592 -1.19 1.66 16.65
N ARG A 593 -1.19 0.65 15.76
CA ARG A 593 -1.55 0.84 14.34
C ARG A 593 -3.02 1.23 14.18
N VAL A 594 -3.91 0.54 14.90
CA VAL A 594 -5.34 0.85 14.93
C VAL A 594 -5.56 2.26 15.48
N GLU A 595 -4.87 2.63 16.56
CA GLU A 595 -4.94 3.97 17.16
C GLU A 595 -4.44 5.05 16.18
N GLY A 596 -3.31 4.83 15.51
CA GLY A 596 -2.80 5.73 14.48
C GLY A 596 -3.80 5.95 13.35
N PHE A 597 -4.41 4.86 12.85
CA PHE A 597 -5.48 4.93 11.85
C PHE A 597 -6.71 5.67 12.38
N LEU A 598 -7.20 5.31 13.57
CA LEU A 598 -8.36 5.93 14.21
C LEU A 598 -8.13 7.42 14.46
N ASN A 599 -6.93 7.84 14.86
CA ASN A 599 -6.58 9.24 15.10
C ASN A 599 -6.62 10.07 13.81
N VAL A 600 -6.13 9.52 12.70
CA VAL A 600 -6.23 10.17 11.38
C VAL A 600 -7.68 10.28 10.95
N MET A 601 -8.46 9.22 11.13
CA MET A 601 -9.86 9.16 10.70
C MET A 601 -10.82 9.95 11.61
N MET A 602 -10.50 10.11 12.90
CA MET A 602 -11.33 10.80 13.89
C MET A 602 -11.71 12.22 13.45
N LYS A 603 -10.81 12.90 12.74
CA LYS A 603 -11.07 14.23 12.16
C LYS A 603 -12.28 14.25 11.21
N TYR A 604 -12.57 13.12 10.56
CA TYR A 604 -13.59 12.99 9.52
C TYR A 604 -14.75 12.06 9.92
N SER A 605 -14.55 11.16 10.89
CA SER A 605 -15.49 10.09 11.21
C SER A 605 -16.47 10.41 12.34
N THR A 606 -16.26 11.45 13.17
CA THR A 606 -17.26 11.79 14.21
C THR A 606 -18.60 12.24 13.61
N PRO A 607 -19.75 12.05 14.29
CA PRO A 607 -21.04 12.50 13.78
C PRO A 607 -21.02 13.98 13.35
N ALA A 608 -20.44 14.85 14.18
CA ALA A 608 -20.31 16.27 13.86
C ALA A 608 -19.36 16.56 12.68
N ALA A 609 -18.37 15.69 12.41
CA ALA A 609 -17.50 15.80 11.25
C ALA A 609 -18.19 15.31 9.97
N ILE A 610 -18.97 14.23 10.05
CA ILE A 610 -19.81 13.75 8.95
C ILE A 610 -20.84 14.81 8.57
N ASP A 611 -21.56 15.37 9.55
CA ASP A 611 -22.53 16.45 9.32
C ASP A 611 -21.85 17.69 8.71
N ARG A 612 -20.60 17.98 9.10
CA ARG A 612 -19.82 19.07 8.50
C ARG A 612 -19.44 18.77 7.06
N LEU A 613 -19.07 17.54 6.72
CA LEU A 613 -18.76 17.14 5.34
C LEU A 613 -20.01 17.21 4.46
N GLU A 614 -21.15 16.74 4.96
CA GLU A 614 -22.45 16.87 4.32
C GLU A 614 -22.77 18.34 4.05
N LYS A 615 -22.68 19.17 5.09
CA LYS A 615 -22.90 20.61 4.95
C LYS A 615 -21.91 21.28 4.01
N GLN A 616 -20.64 20.88 4.00
CA GLN A 616 -19.65 21.43 3.06
C GLN A 616 -19.97 21.08 1.61
N VAL A 617 -20.48 19.88 1.36
CA VAL A 617 -20.96 19.48 0.03
C VAL A 617 -22.21 20.25 -0.33
N GLU A 618 -23.19 20.37 0.57
CA GLU A 618 -24.40 21.19 0.37
C GLU A 618 -24.03 22.65 0.09
N ASP A 619 -23.24 23.28 0.97
CA ASP A 619 -22.76 24.66 0.82
C ASP A 619 -22.00 24.82 -0.51
N PHE A 620 -21.15 23.87 -0.90
CA PHE A 620 -20.46 23.90 -2.19
C PHE A 620 -21.45 23.81 -3.36
N THR A 621 -22.42 22.91 -3.32
CA THR A 621 -23.43 22.77 -4.39
C THR A 621 -24.35 23.99 -4.49
N GLU A 622 -24.65 24.65 -3.38
CA GLU A 622 -25.47 25.87 -3.35
C GLU A 622 -24.70 27.09 -3.87
N HIS A 623 -23.44 27.27 -3.45
CA HIS A 623 -22.69 28.51 -3.69
C HIS A 623 -21.76 28.46 -4.91
N ALA A 624 -21.05 27.34 -5.13
CA ALA A 624 -20.08 27.26 -6.23
C ALA A 624 -20.74 27.46 -7.59
N ILE A 625 -22.01 27.08 -7.70
CA ILE A 625 -22.79 27.20 -8.93
C ILE A 625 -23.30 28.62 -9.13
N SER A 626 -23.65 29.32 -8.04
CA SER A 626 -23.92 30.76 -8.12
C SER A 626 -22.68 31.51 -8.60
N ASP A 627 -21.49 31.12 -8.15
CA ASP A 627 -20.23 31.68 -8.64
C ASP A 627 -19.98 31.35 -10.12
N VAL A 628 -20.23 30.11 -10.53
CA VAL A 628 -20.15 29.69 -11.95
C VAL A 628 -21.12 30.51 -12.81
N LEU A 629 -22.38 30.64 -12.38
CA LEU A 629 -23.41 31.42 -13.06
C LEU A 629 -22.97 32.85 -13.23
N LYS A 630 -22.48 33.48 -12.16
CA LYS A 630 -21.99 34.86 -12.21
C LYS A 630 -20.86 35.03 -13.22
N VAL A 631 -19.90 34.10 -13.27
CA VAL A 631 -18.80 34.12 -14.27
C VAL A 631 -19.35 33.98 -15.69
N VAL A 632 -20.31 33.08 -15.92
CA VAL A 632 -20.94 32.93 -17.25
C VAL A 632 -21.75 34.16 -17.63
N GLU A 633 -22.53 34.73 -16.72
CA GLU A 633 -23.31 35.95 -16.95
C GLU A 633 -22.40 37.13 -17.27
N ASP A 634 -21.35 37.36 -16.46
CA ASP A 634 -20.36 38.41 -16.70
C ASP A 634 -19.72 38.24 -18.09
N ARG A 635 -19.49 36.99 -18.53
CA ARG A 635 -18.91 36.70 -19.85
C ARG A 635 -19.89 36.90 -20.99
N VAL A 636 -21.11 36.40 -20.88
CA VAL A 636 -22.18 36.60 -21.86
C VAL A 636 -22.40 38.09 -22.05
N MET A 637 -22.48 38.85 -20.95
CA MET A 637 -22.59 40.31 -20.99
C MET A 637 -21.37 40.97 -21.64
N TYR A 638 -20.16 40.53 -21.32
CA TYR A 638 -18.93 41.04 -21.96
C TYR A 638 -18.93 40.81 -23.48
N GLN A 639 -19.31 39.61 -23.93
CA GLN A 639 -19.34 39.29 -25.36
C GLN A 639 -20.48 39.98 -26.10
N LEU A 640 -21.65 40.13 -25.46
CA LEU A 640 -22.75 40.94 -25.99
C LEU A 640 -22.30 42.40 -26.16
N ASN A 641 -21.66 42.98 -25.15
CA ASN A 641 -21.12 44.34 -25.21
C ASN A 641 -20.04 44.52 -26.29
N GLN A 642 -19.18 43.52 -26.51
CA GLN A 642 -18.20 43.57 -27.62
C GLN A 642 -18.83 43.42 -28.99
N SER A 643 -19.91 42.64 -29.11
CA SER A 643 -20.63 42.44 -30.36
C SER A 643 -21.56 43.63 -30.68
N MET A 644 -21.95 44.40 -29.67
CA MET A 644 -22.88 45.52 -29.77
C MET A 644 -22.48 46.55 -30.85
N PRO A 645 -21.22 47.06 -30.93
CA PRO A 645 -20.85 48.01 -31.98
C PRO A 645 -20.92 47.41 -33.39
N LYS A 646 -20.64 46.11 -33.54
CA LYS A 646 -20.67 45.43 -34.84
C LYS A 646 -22.11 45.25 -35.32
N VAL A 647 -23.01 44.89 -34.41
CA VAL A 647 -24.43 44.73 -34.75
C VAL A 647 -25.10 46.09 -34.96
N GLU A 648 -24.84 47.08 -34.11
CA GLU A 648 -25.33 48.44 -34.32
C GLU A 648 -24.86 48.99 -35.67
N GLY A 649 -23.60 48.76 -36.03
CA GLY A 649 -23.05 49.09 -37.35
C GLY A 649 -23.76 48.37 -38.50
N ALA A 650 -24.01 47.07 -38.37
CA ALA A 650 -24.71 46.27 -39.38
C ALA A 650 -26.18 46.68 -39.53
N VAL A 651 -26.88 46.97 -38.42
CA VAL A 651 -28.27 47.46 -38.41
C VAL A 651 -28.35 48.86 -39.01
N LYS A 652 -27.46 49.79 -38.64
CA LYS A 652 -27.39 51.13 -39.26
C LYS A 652 -27.11 51.02 -40.75
N HIS A 653 -26.19 50.16 -41.18
CA HIS A 653 -25.88 49.95 -42.59
C HIS A 653 -27.06 49.35 -43.35
N ALA A 654 -27.74 48.35 -42.77
CA ALA A 654 -28.93 47.74 -43.33
C ALA A 654 -30.12 48.72 -43.44
N ALA A 655 -30.34 49.52 -42.39
CA ALA A 655 -31.37 50.55 -42.37
C ALA A 655 -31.07 51.65 -43.40
N HIS A 656 -29.81 52.03 -43.55
CA HIS A 656 -29.37 52.97 -44.57
C HIS A 656 -29.58 52.42 -45.98
N GLU A 657 -29.17 51.18 -46.26
CA GLU A 657 -29.35 50.52 -47.57
C GLU A 657 -30.84 50.31 -47.90
N ALA A 658 -31.65 49.93 -46.91
CA ALA A 658 -33.10 49.80 -47.06
C ALA A 658 -33.76 51.17 -47.31
N GLY A 659 -33.34 52.21 -46.59
CA GLY A 659 -33.77 53.59 -46.80
C GLY A 659 -33.38 54.12 -48.18
N GLU A 660 -32.18 53.79 -48.66
CA GLU A 660 -31.71 54.15 -50.01
C GLU A 660 -32.50 53.42 -51.10
N LYS A 661 -32.79 52.11 -50.93
CA LYS A 661 -33.66 51.34 -51.83
C LYS A 661 -35.10 51.83 -51.84
N LEU A 662 -35.64 52.17 -50.67
CA LEU A 662 -36.99 52.75 -50.54
C LEU A 662 -37.04 54.14 -51.20
N GLY A 663 -36.04 54.97 -50.93
CA GLY A 663 -35.89 56.30 -51.51
C GLY A 663 -35.73 56.27 -53.04
N THR A 664 -34.97 55.30 -53.57
CA THR A 664 -34.85 55.10 -55.02
C THR A 664 -36.12 54.53 -55.64
N MET A 665 -36.84 53.63 -54.98
CA MET A 665 -38.17 53.17 -55.46
C MET A 665 -39.20 54.31 -55.46
N ILE A 666 -39.26 55.11 -54.40
CA ILE A 666 -40.14 56.28 -54.31
C ILE A 666 -39.74 57.33 -55.35
N GLY A 667 -38.45 57.62 -55.48
CA GLY A 667 -37.91 58.55 -56.48
C GLY A 667 -38.22 58.12 -57.91
N ASN A 668 -38.09 56.83 -58.23
CA ASN A 668 -38.44 56.29 -59.54
C ASN A 668 -39.96 56.30 -59.80
N ALA A 669 -40.78 56.05 -58.77
CA ALA A 669 -42.23 56.14 -58.86
C ALA A 669 -42.72 57.60 -59.06
N LEU A 670 -42.07 58.55 -58.41
CA LEU A 670 -42.34 59.98 -58.55
C LEU A 670 -41.83 60.56 -59.88
N ALA A 671 -40.75 60.01 -60.45
CA ALA A 671 -40.23 60.39 -61.77
C ALA A 671 -41.11 59.91 -62.96
N ALA A 672 -42.04 58.98 -62.72
CA ALA A 672 -43.00 58.54 -63.73
C ALA A 672 -44.06 59.62 -64.05
N PRO A 673 -44.73 59.59 -65.23
CA PRO A 673 -45.69 60.62 -65.63
C PRO A 673 -46.85 60.84 -64.64
N MET A 674 -47.26 59.78 -63.92
CA MET A 674 -48.26 59.84 -62.85
C MET A 674 -47.69 60.43 -61.54
N GLY A 675 -46.41 60.22 -61.26
CA GLY A 675 -45.71 60.76 -60.10
C GLY A 675 -45.55 62.28 -60.16
N LYS A 676 -45.31 62.84 -61.35
CA LYS A 676 -45.33 64.29 -61.60
C LYS A 676 -46.70 64.94 -61.35
N ALA A 677 -47.78 64.22 -61.59
CA ALA A 677 -49.14 64.71 -61.32
C ALA A 677 -49.52 64.62 -59.82
N LEU A 678 -48.79 63.82 -59.04
CA LEU A 678 -49.01 63.62 -57.60
C LEU A 678 -47.98 64.34 -56.73
N GLN A 679 -47.00 65.01 -57.33
CA GLN A 679 -45.90 65.67 -56.62
C GLN A 679 -46.39 66.79 -55.68
N GLU A 680 -47.24 67.70 -56.17
CA GLU A 680 -47.82 68.79 -55.36
C GLU A 680 -48.65 68.28 -54.17
N PRO A 681 -49.61 67.33 -54.36
CA PRO A 681 -50.36 66.76 -53.25
C PRO A 681 -49.50 66.05 -52.20
N ILE A 682 -48.40 65.39 -52.63
CA ILE A 682 -47.50 64.68 -51.72
C ILE A 682 -46.61 65.67 -50.97
N GLU A 683 -46.12 66.73 -51.61
CA GLU A 683 -45.38 67.81 -50.95
C GLU A 683 -46.22 68.47 -49.85
N GLU A 684 -47.51 68.73 -50.11
CA GLU A 684 -48.43 69.32 -49.14
C GLU A 684 -48.70 68.40 -47.92
N VAL A 685 -48.72 67.09 -48.13
CA VAL A 685 -48.86 66.08 -47.06
C VAL A 685 -47.57 65.92 -46.27
N VAL A 686 -46.40 65.93 -46.93
CA VAL A 686 -45.09 65.82 -46.27
C VAL A 686 -44.77 67.06 -45.45
N VAL A 687 -45.11 68.26 -45.93
CA VAL A 687 -44.98 69.51 -45.16
C VAL A 687 -45.87 69.49 -43.91
N LYS A 688 -47.12 69.02 -44.04
CA LYS A 688 -48.00 68.83 -42.86
C LYS A 688 -47.47 67.82 -41.86
N LEU A 689 -46.89 66.70 -42.31
CA LEU A 689 -46.30 65.68 -41.43
C LEU A 689 -45.00 66.15 -40.75
N ALA A 690 -44.24 67.03 -41.41
CA ALA A 690 -43.04 67.64 -40.84
C ALA A 690 -43.39 68.72 -39.79
N ASP A 691 -44.50 69.45 -39.99
CA ASP A 691 -45.01 70.45 -39.04
C ASP A 691 -45.73 69.83 -37.83
N ASP A 692 -46.23 68.58 -37.95
CA ASP A 692 -46.94 67.84 -36.87
C ASP A 692 -46.03 66.85 -36.08
N SER A 693 -44.72 66.81 -36.34
CA SER A 693 -43.78 65.97 -35.57
C SER A 693 -43.20 66.74 -34.37
N PRO A 694 -43.33 66.25 -33.12
CA PRO A 694 -42.78 66.90 -31.92
C PRO A 694 -41.25 66.90 -31.83
#